data_AF-A0A662EPP0-F1
#
_entry.id   AF-A0A662EPP0-F1
#
_cell.length_a   1.000
_cell.length_b   1.000
_cell.length_c   1.000
_cell.angle_alpha   90.00
_cell.angle_beta   90.00
_cell.angle_gamma   90.00
#
_symmetry.space_group_name_H-M   'P 1'
#
loop_
_entity.id
_entity.type
_entity.pdbx_description
1 polymer ?
#
loop_
_entity_poly.entity_id
_entity_poly.type
_entity_poly.pdbx_seq_one_letter_code
_entity_poly.pdbx_strand_id
1 'polypeptide(L)'
;VLNGVARSRDGGMTWTVESEGMILTRISLLAASPTDPEVIYAASAGGEGTFRSTDRGDHWTWLNGGGLPHPWADELTIDPTNPDVVYETVDVADVYRSEDAGDSWELAWPDFRFSSIYALAAAPSDPDVLYACKNGFGIYKSEDGGHRWRFLHQSGIDYTYTIAVHPKDPDIVFSGYNPKPFQDFAMIRRSLDGGDTWETVLKVEGSDGITTIAFDPSNPSVLYAGSIGENGGRVYVSRDGGDTWNVLNERYTMCTVWGQPQLMIDPTDPSVAYAGTWLAGTWKTMDGGRSWTLLRGAPVSATSLSIDPLQPNVVYLSDRSSPTVWRSGDGGDTWTQVADFRNDGALLVMRVLVHDGVVFASTFHPGLQGGRLYRSSDDGATWKDVTGMLPKGILDIAVDPRNPQLVYVTTNINSAYKSADGGETWFHMDGFPDVGAYDIEIDPRDSNTLYASARGGSLPAWFTSISGDHPNGVQFSETAGVYKSSDGGETWTQVLETWPSCRVIRVHPENPNLLLAADLVDGLQVSIDGGRTWTARNEGLENIVPTSCAVGGTTVYVGTQGCGVFSGEIDLETGKIAWEPDRCNKPVPAVHSMEIQVDPTDSDILFVSANPGGLMRSTDGGGTWRDRNGITPSVVVDDPKRQGYYTFAIDPNDPDRMWVGTWGKGIYKSFDAMLLNIPAFGERMTLLGKEIYRIVIAPDDPDRVYVATEQGVFRTSDGGTTWEAMNDGLGTTQVRSLLLTADGRLIAGTLGYGLYEYDRWWDEWDQLPQLREFGTFWPIWNGRPLYQYSTLLIDPSDPKTMYFGTFPAGIYKTTDGGEHWRESNVGWTNDGVFCLAFHPEDTNVVYAGTYNGINRSLDAGGHWEMWDEGWPPEQWVFAIAFDPITPSIMYACSKNGENMGDGRPGFHGTVMKSIDGGAHWFPITDGLNVDQEFLKILVDPVNRNILYLATQGDGVMISRDFGEHWEPWNDGLGNLNAGTNGNNVANVLALSADGNTIYFATLGSGVWRRTIDR
;
A
#
# COMPACT_ATOMS: atom_id res chain seq x y z
N VAL A 1 5.13 -2.77 -25.25
CA VAL A 1 3.86 -2.19 -24.75
C VAL A 1 2.74 -2.83 -25.54
N LEU A 2 1.58 -3.11 -24.93
CA LEU A 2 0.55 -3.90 -25.58
C LEU A 2 -0.86 -3.59 -25.11
N ASN A 3 -1.69 -3.37 -26.12
CA ASN A 3 -2.85 -2.51 -26.08
C ASN A 3 -3.84 -3.05 -27.12
N GLY A 4 -5.02 -3.48 -26.66
CA GLY A 4 -6.05 -4.19 -27.42
C GLY A 4 -6.81 -5.15 -26.50
N VAL A 5 -7.77 -5.89 -27.04
CA VAL A 5 -8.46 -7.00 -26.35
C VAL A 5 -7.99 -8.33 -26.93
N ALA A 6 -8.02 -9.38 -26.13
CA ALA A 6 -7.68 -10.71 -26.59
C ALA A 6 -8.81 -11.68 -26.27
N ARG A 7 -8.99 -12.69 -27.12
CA ARG A 7 -10.04 -13.69 -26.92
C ARG A 7 -9.62 -15.09 -27.36
N SER A 8 -9.45 -15.97 -26.38
CA SER A 8 -9.35 -17.42 -26.53
C SER A 8 -10.71 -18.08 -26.82
N ARG A 9 -10.74 -19.37 -27.16
CA ARG A 9 -11.96 -20.17 -27.43
C ARG A 9 -12.06 -21.49 -26.65
N ASP A 10 -11.04 -21.83 -25.87
CA ASP A 10 -10.75 -23.18 -25.39
C ASP A 10 -10.60 -23.26 -23.87
N GLY A 11 -10.87 -22.15 -23.20
CA GLY A 11 -10.49 -22.01 -21.81
C GLY A 11 -9.02 -21.68 -21.59
N GLY A 12 -8.36 -20.86 -22.41
CA GLY A 12 -7.02 -20.39 -22.04
C GLY A 12 -6.04 -21.53 -22.20
N MET A 13 -6.09 -22.08 -23.41
CA MET A 13 -5.01 -22.82 -24.03
C MET A 13 -4.50 -22.10 -25.28
N THR A 14 -5.14 -20.99 -25.70
CA THR A 14 -4.73 -20.09 -26.80
C THR A 14 -5.66 -18.86 -26.92
N TRP A 15 -5.17 -17.63 -26.70
CA TRP A 15 -5.87 -16.36 -26.96
C TRP A 15 -5.25 -15.88 -28.24
N THR A 16 -6.08 -15.73 -29.26
CA THR A 16 -5.68 -14.87 -30.36
C THR A 16 -5.75 -13.42 -29.84
N VAL A 17 -4.87 -12.55 -30.34
CA VAL A 17 -5.15 -11.10 -30.32
C VAL A 17 -6.20 -10.84 -31.37
N GLU A 18 -7.41 -10.98 -30.87
CA GLU A 18 -8.67 -10.61 -31.47
C GLU A 18 -8.80 -9.10 -31.23
N SER A 19 -8.06 -8.32 -32.03
CA SER A 19 -7.95 -6.85 -32.00
C SER A 19 -7.96 -6.26 -33.42
N GLU A 20 -8.47 -6.99 -34.42
CA GLU A 20 -8.45 -6.52 -35.80
C GLU A 20 -9.35 -5.30 -35.97
N GLY A 21 -8.75 -4.10 -35.98
CA GLY A 21 -9.43 -2.80 -36.00
C GLY A 21 -9.14 -1.92 -34.77
N MET A 22 -8.55 -2.46 -33.71
CA MET A 22 -7.88 -1.68 -32.65
C MET A 22 -6.43 -1.38 -33.03
N ILE A 23 -5.97 -0.15 -32.78
CA ILE A 23 -4.58 0.24 -33.03
C ILE A 23 -4.02 0.89 -31.76
N LEU A 24 -3.10 0.17 -31.09
CA LEU A 24 -2.32 0.69 -29.94
C LEU A 24 -3.16 1.13 -28.72
N THR A 25 -4.41 0.67 -28.55
CA THR A 25 -5.42 1.06 -27.51
C THR A 25 -5.27 0.46 -26.09
N ARG A 26 -4.86 1.21 -25.06
CA ARG A 26 -4.70 0.66 -23.67
C ARG A 26 -6.04 0.53 -22.93
N ILE A 27 -6.67 -0.64 -22.93
CA ILE A 27 -7.98 -0.85 -22.29
C ILE A 27 -7.98 -0.60 -20.76
N SER A 28 -8.91 0.23 -20.28
CA SER A 28 -9.26 0.42 -18.85
C SER A 28 -10.52 -0.33 -18.44
N LEU A 29 -11.52 -0.34 -19.33
CA LEU A 29 -12.87 -0.83 -19.05
C LEU A 29 -13.28 -1.88 -20.08
N LEU A 30 -13.99 -2.91 -19.61
CA LEU A 30 -14.54 -3.99 -20.41
C LEU A 30 -15.97 -4.27 -19.95
N ALA A 31 -16.90 -4.29 -20.90
CA ALA A 31 -18.27 -4.73 -20.68
C ALA A 31 -18.60 -5.84 -21.69
N ALA A 32 -19.21 -6.93 -21.22
CA ALA A 32 -19.68 -8.03 -22.05
C ALA A 32 -21.22 -8.06 -22.00
N SER A 33 -21.88 -8.32 -23.13
CA SER A 33 -23.34 -8.30 -23.16
C SER A 33 -23.93 -9.44 -22.30
N PRO A 34 -24.97 -9.16 -21.50
CA PRO A 34 -25.66 -10.16 -20.70
C PRO A 34 -26.60 -11.07 -21.51
N THR A 35 -26.95 -10.70 -22.75
CA THR A 35 -27.86 -11.46 -23.62
C THR A 35 -27.20 -12.09 -24.84
N ASP A 36 -26.07 -11.56 -25.30
CA ASP A 36 -25.31 -12.11 -26.42
C ASP A 36 -23.81 -12.20 -26.07
N PRO A 37 -23.28 -13.40 -25.78
CA PRO A 37 -21.87 -13.57 -25.45
C PRO A 37 -20.92 -13.28 -26.62
N GLU A 38 -21.42 -13.07 -27.84
CA GLU A 38 -20.64 -12.59 -29.00
C GLU A 38 -20.30 -11.09 -28.91
N VAL A 39 -21.05 -10.29 -28.13
CA VAL A 39 -20.89 -8.82 -28.12
C VAL A 39 -20.14 -8.33 -26.88
N ILE A 40 -19.05 -7.60 -27.12
CA ILE A 40 -18.18 -7.02 -26.09
C ILE A 40 -17.81 -5.59 -26.49
N TYR A 41 -17.75 -4.71 -25.50
CA TYR A 41 -17.27 -3.34 -25.64
C TYR A 41 -16.04 -3.12 -24.75
N ALA A 42 -15.12 -2.31 -25.23
CA ALA A 42 -13.90 -1.97 -24.51
C ALA A 42 -13.55 -0.50 -24.73
N ALA A 43 -13.21 0.19 -23.65
CA ALA A 43 -12.84 1.61 -23.67
C ALA A 43 -11.41 1.81 -23.14
N SER A 44 -10.74 2.84 -23.66
CA SER A 44 -9.30 3.02 -23.46
C SER A 44 -8.92 4.01 -22.36
N ALA A 45 -7.95 3.62 -21.55
CA ALA A 45 -7.15 4.46 -20.67
C ALA A 45 -6.14 5.35 -21.43
N GLY A 46 -5.80 4.98 -22.67
CA GLY A 46 -4.78 5.67 -23.47
C GLY A 46 -5.29 6.88 -24.27
N GLY A 47 -6.61 7.00 -24.44
CA GLY A 47 -7.22 8.09 -25.22
C GLY A 47 -7.41 7.75 -26.70
N GLU A 48 -7.43 6.46 -27.05
CA GLU A 48 -7.68 5.97 -28.40
C GLU A 48 -9.17 5.63 -28.65
N GLY A 49 -10.04 5.75 -27.63
CA GLY A 49 -11.49 5.68 -27.75
C GLY A 49 -12.10 4.32 -27.37
N THR A 50 -13.32 4.10 -27.88
CA THR A 50 -14.14 2.93 -27.57
C THR A 50 -14.40 2.10 -28.83
N PHE A 51 -14.53 0.80 -28.60
CA PHE A 51 -14.53 -0.22 -29.63
C PHE A 51 -15.59 -1.28 -29.33
N ARG A 52 -16.18 -1.86 -30.37
CA ARG A 52 -17.11 -2.99 -30.31
C ARG A 52 -16.58 -4.20 -31.07
N SER A 53 -16.75 -5.39 -30.51
CA SER A 53 -16.76 -6.64 -31.29
C SER A 53 -18.15 -7.30 -31.28
N THR A 54 -18.46 -8.01 -32.37
CA THR A 54 -19.67 -8.84 -32.57
C THR A 54 -19.36 -10.32 -32.75
N ASP A 55 -18.13 -10.74 -32.52
CA ASP A 55 -17.60 -12.09 -32.75
C ASP A 55 -16.74 -12.57 -31.57
N ARG A 56 -17.14 -12.18 -30.35
CA ARG A 56 -16.50 -12.36 -29.04
C ARG A 56 -15.16 -11.63 -28.86
N GLY A 57 -14.73 -10.86 -29.85
CA GLY A 57 -13.48 -10.12 -29.87
C GLY A 57 -12.83 -10.04 -31.25
N ASP A 58 -13.13 -10.93 -32.21
CA ASP A 58 -12.23 -11.22 -33.35
C ASP A 58 -11.91 -9.97 -34.18
N HIS A 59 -12.95 -9.19 -34.48
CA HIS A 59 -12.80 -7.89 -35.11
C HIS A 59 -13.40 -6.80 -34.22
N TRP A 60 -12.72 -5.66 -34.15
CA TRP A 60 -13.16 -4.49 -33.39
C TRP A 60 -13.43 -3.31 -34.31
N THR A 61 -14.69 -2.90 -34.37
CA THR A 61 -15.06 -1.63 -34.99
C THR A 61 -14.76 -0.50 -34.02
N TRP A 62 -14.00 0.50 -34.48
CA TRP A 62 -13.76 1.74 -33.72
C TRP A 62 -14.95 2.67 -33.82
N LEU A 63 -15.47 3.12 -32.67
CA LEU A 63 -16.80 3.73 -32.55
C LEU A 63 -16.76 5.27 -32.51
N ASN A 64 -15.58 5.87 -32.34
CA ASN A 64 -15.44 7.32 -32.15
C ASN A 64 -15.75 8.17 -33.39
N GLY A 65 -15.93 7.56 -34.58
CA GLY A 65 -16.36 8.27 -35.78
C GLY A 65 -17.79 8.81 -35.71
N GLY A 66 -18.60 8.30 -34.76
CA GLY A 66 -20.05 8.51 -34.69
C GLY A 66 -20.54 9.73 -33.91
N GLY A 67 -19.70 10.43 -33.12
CA GLY A 67 -20.12 11.62 -32.37
C GLY A 67 -19.49 11.83 -30.98
N LEU A 68 -18.74 10.86 -30.44
CA LEU A 68 -18.01 10.99 -29.17
C LEU A 68 -16.96 12.14 -29.24
N PRO A 69 -16.97 13.11 -28.31
CA PRO A 69 -16.05 14.26 -28.36
C PRO A 69 -14.69 13.98 -27.70
N HIS A 70 -14.61 12.92 -26.89
CA HIS A 70 -13.50 12.66 -25.99
C HIS A 70 -13.22 11.16 -25.90
N PRO A 71 -11.97 10.68 -26.04
CA PRO A 71 -11.65 9.26 -26.17
C PRO A 71 -11.20 8.54 -24.87
N TRP A 72 -11.54 9.09 -23.70
CA TRP A 72 -11.31 8.49 -22.37
C TRP A 72 -12.65 8.24 -21.71
N ALA A 73 -12.87 7.03 -21.19
CA ALA A 73 -14.06 6.64 -20.45
C ALA A 73 -13.78 6.44 -18.96
N ASP A 74 -14.62 7.03 -18.11
CA ASP A 74 -14.67 6.81 -16.65
C ASP A 74 -15.49 5.55 -16.31
N GLU A 75 -16.59 5.31 -17.04
CA GLU A 75 -17.50 4.16 -16.88
C GLU A 75 -18.06 3.72 -18.24
N LEU A 76 -18.36 2.42 -18.36
CA LEU A 76 -18.89 1.77 -19.57
C LEU A 76 -19.93 0.72 -19.17
N THR A 77 -21.14 0.78 -19.74
CA THR A 77 -22.17 -0.24 -19.51
C THR A 77 -23.00 -0.52 -20.76
N ILE A 78 -23.64 -1.70 -20.78
CA ILE A 78 -24.43 -2.22 -21.90
C ILE A 78 -25.86 -2.41 -21.42
N ASP A 79 -26.81 -2.18 -22.32
CA ASP A 79 -28.22 -2.48 -22.10
C ASP A 79 -28.44 -3.96 -21.68
N PRO A 80 -29.25 -4.22 -20.63
CA PRO A 80 -29.49 -5.54 -20.07
C PRO A 80 -30.20 -6.53 -21.01
N THR A 81 -30.78 -6.06 -22.11
CA THR A 81 -31.58 -6.85 -23.05
C THR A 81 -31.06 -6.81 -24.49
N ASN A 82 -30.50 -5.68 -24.93
CA ASN A 82 -30.12 -5.42 -26.30
C ASN A 82 -28.62 -5.06 -26.43
N PRO A 83 -27.76 -5.95 -26.95
CA PRO A 83 -26.33 -5.69 -27.09
C PRO A 83 -25.96 -4.52 -28.01
N ASP A 84 -26.89 -4.02 -28.82
CA ASP A 84 -26.67 -2.87 -29.71
C ASP A 84 -26.84 -1.50 -29.00
N VAL A 85 -27.34 -1.48 -27.75
CA VAL A 85 -27.56 -0.25 -26.99
C VAL A 85 -26.51 -0.14 -25.87
N VAL A 86 -25.80 0.99 -25.85
CA VAL A 86 -24.53 1.14 -25.11
C VAL A 86 -24.40 2.53 -24.54
N TYR A 87 -23.80 2.62 -23.35
CA TYR A 87 -23.63 3.86 -22.61
C TYR A 87 -22.19 4.02 -22.13
N GLU A 88 -21.63 5.20 -22.37
CA GLU A 88 -20.27 5.56 -21.99
C GLU A 88 -20.28 6.94 -21.33
N THR A 89 -19.50 7.09 -20.26
CA THR A 89 -19.23 8.40 -19.66
C THR A 89 -17.79 8.78 -19.91
N VAL A 90 -17.58 9.92 -20.55
CA VAL A 90 -16.25 10.43 -20.90
C VAL A 90 -15.84 11.59 -20.00
N ASP A 91 -14.53 11.91 -19.98
CA ASP A 91 -13.79 12.85 -19.08
C ASP A 91 -14.25 14.34 -19.11
N VAL A 92 -15.50 14.61 -19.48
CA VAL A 92 -16.15 15.94 -19.52
C VAL A 92 -17.56 15.97 -18.90
N ALA A 93 -17.94 14.93 -18.16
CA ALA A 93 -19.18 14.84 -17.36
C ALA A 93 -20.50 14.62 -18.13
N ASP A 94 -20.39 14.23 -19.39
CA ASP A 94 -21.50 13.99 -20.33
C ASP A 94 -21.71 12.45 -20.48
N VAL A 95 -22.96 12.00 -20.60
CA VAL A 95 -23.29 10.61 -20.96
C VAL A 95 -23.54 10.52 -22.46
N TYR A 96 -22.84 9.61 -23.12
CA TYR A 96 -23.02 9.28 -24.53
C TYR A 96 -23.76 7.98 -24.69
N ARG A 97 -24.59 7.93 -25.74
CA ARG A 97 -25.43 6.80 -26.07
C ARG A 97 -25.27 6.43 -27.53
N SER A 98 -25.32 5.13 -27.78
CA SER A 98 -25.54 4.56 -29.10
C SER A 98 -26.81 3.71 -29.11
N GLU A 99 -27.53 3.75 -30.25
CA GLU A 99 -28.67 2.87 -30.58
C GLU A 99 -28.32 1.85 -31.69
N ASP A 100 -27.18 2.02 -32.34
CA ASP A 100 -26.68 1.24 -33.48
C ASP A 100 -25.29 0.63 -33.18
N ALA A 101 -25.08 0.29 -31.91
CA ALA A 101 -23.89 -0.38 -31.38
C ALA A 101 -22.54 0.37 -31.55
N GLY A 102 -22.62 1.69 -31.64
CA GLY A 102 -21.52 2.65 -31.62
C GLY A 102 -21.14 3.17 -32.99
N ASP A 103 -21.88 2.80 -34.04
CA ASP A 103 -21.72 3.38 -35.37
C ASP A 103 -22.06 4.89 -35.35
N SER A 104 -23.06 5.30 -34.55
CA SER A 104 -23.34 6.69 -34.22
C SER A 104 -23.53 6.91 -32.72
N TRP A 105 -23.04 8.05 -32.23
CA TRP A 105 -23.17 8.44 -30.83
C TRP A 105 -23.90 9.76 -30.74
N GLU A 106 -25.04 9.73 -30.05
CA GLU A 106 -25.74 10.93 -29.67
C GLU A 106 -25.37 11.34 -28.25
N LEU A 107 -25.35 12.65 -28.03
CA LEU A 107 -25.20 13.24 -26.70
C LEU A 107 -26.52 13.03 -25.95
N ALA A 108 -26.63 11.87 -25.32
CA ALA A 108 -27.76 11.46 -24.48
C ALA A 108 -28.08 12.50 -23.40
N TRP A 109 -27.05 13.14 -22.85
CA TRP A 109 -27.23 14.20 -21.85
C TRP A 109 -26.33 15.43 -22.06
N PRO A 110 -26.85 16.55 -22.62
CA PRO A 110 -26.05 17.73 -22.96
C PRO A 110 -25.84 18.77 -21.85
N ASP A 111 -26.48 18.64 -20.69
CA ASP A 111 -26.58 19.73 -19.72
C ASP A 111 -25.68 19.54 -18.47
N PHE A 112 -24.64 20.40 -18.40
CA PHE A 112 -23.87 20.83 -17.21
C PHE A 112 -22.46 20.21 -17.01
N ARG A 113 -21.39 20.98 -17.28
CA ARG A 113 -19.99 20.52 -17.37
C ARG A 113 -19.11 20.95 -16.18
N PHE A 114 -19.12 20.22 -15.06
CA PHE A 114 -18.29 20.58 -13.89
C PHE A 114 -17.65 19.45 -13.05
N SER A 115 -17.88 18.15 -13.30
CA SER A 115 -17.17 17.05 -12.60
C SER A 115 -17.40 15.65 -13.19
N SER A 116 -16.44 14.74 -12.99
CA SER A 116 -16.49 13.33 -13.41
C SER A 116 -17.68 12.55 -12.85
N ILE A 117 -18.07 11.50 -13.57
CA ILE A 117 -19.05 10.50 -13.12
C ILE A 117 -18.26 9.38 -12.42
N TYR A 118 -18.66 9.05 -11.18
CA TYR A 118 -17.94 8.11 -10.31
C TYR A 118 -18.63 6.74 -10.16
N ALA A 119 -19.83 6.60 -10.74
CA ALA A 119 -20.54 5.34 -10.89
C ALA A 119 -21.63 5.47 -11.96
N LEU A 120 -21.80 4.45 -12.78
CA LEU A 120 -22.85 4.29 -13.79
C LEU A 120 -23.48 2.91 -13.66
N ALA A 121 -24.81 2.81 -13.74
CA ALA A 121 -25.50 1.52 -13.71
C ALA A 121 -26.74 1.50 -14.61
N ALA A 122 -26.83 0.48 -15.47
CA ALA A 122 -28.07 0.07 -16.12
C ALA A 122 -28.91 -0.80 -15.17
N ALA A 123 -30.23 -0.72 -15.25
CA ALA A 123 -31.10 -1.57 -14.44
C ALA A 123 -31.12 -3.01 -15.00
N PRO A 124 -30.76 -4.06 -14.23
CA PRO A 124 -30.66 -5.42 -14.80
C PRO A 124 -31.97 -6.01 -15.37
N SER A 125 -33.10 -5.38 -15.06
CA SER A 125 -34.45 -5.83 -15.45
C SER A 125 -35.15 -4.96 -16.50
N ASP A 126 -34.63 -3.77 -16.81
CA ASP A 126 -35.28 -2.82 -17.71
C ASP A 126 -34.25 -2.07 -18.58
N PRO A 127 -34.29 -2.24 -19.92
CA PRO A 127 -33.35 -1.57 -20.83
C PRO A 127 -33.46 -0.05 -20.85
N ASP A 128 -34.66 0.48 -20.61
CA ASP A 128 -34.93 1.91 -20.73
C ASP A 128 -34.45 2.70 -19.51
N VAL A 129 -33.95 2.03 -18.46
CA VAL A 129 -33.62 2.66 -17.17
C VAL A 129 -32.12 2.60 -16.81
N LEU A 130 -31.56 3.79 -16.60
CA LEU A 130 -30.14 4.01 -16.26
C LEU A 130 -30.01 5.03 -15.14
N TYR A 131 -28.92 4.93 -14.38
CA TYR A 131 -28.56 5.90 -13.35
C TYR A 131 -27.07 6.28 -13.41
N ALA A 132 -26.78 7.56 -13.19
CA ALA A 132 -25.41 8.08 -13.16
C ALA A 132 -25.17 8.95 -11.91
N CYS A 133 -24.01 8.78 -11.28
CA CYS A 133 -23.59 9.50 -10.08
C CYS A 133 -22.48 10.51 -10.38
N LYS A 134 -22.81 11.79 -10.33
CA LYS A 134 -21.90 12.89 -10.65
C LYS A 134 -21.33 13.51 -9.37
N ASN A 135 -20.02 13.37 -9.18
CA ASN A 135 -19.35 13.77 -7.94
C ASN A 135 -19.51 15.28 -7.68
N GLY A 136 -20.12 15.65 -6.55
CA GLY A 136 -20.38 17.02 -6.15
C GLY A 136 -21.62 17.69 -6.75
N PHE A 137 -22.37 17.03 -7.64
CA PHE A 137 -23.51 17.63 -8.36
C PHE A 137 -24.78 16.78 -8.46
N GLY A 138 -24.75 15.49 -8.08
CA GLY A 138 -25.98 14.72 -7.81
C GLY A 138 -26.21 13.48 -8.67
N ILE A 139 -27.47 13.02 -8.69
CA ILE A 139 -27.91 11.80 -9.37
C ILE A 139 -28.90 12.13 -10.48
N TYR A 140 -28.77 11.41 -11.59
CA TYR A 140 -29.59 11.53 -12.79
C TYR A 140 -30.09 10.14 -13.21
N LYS A 141 -31.33 10.08 -13.74
CA LYS A 141 -31.92 8.87 -14.35
C LYS A 141 -32.32 9.17 -15.78
N SER A 142 -32.28 8.14 -16.63
CA SER A 142 -33.07 8.10 -17.85
C SER A 142 -34.14 7.02 -17.79
N GLU A 143 -35.25 7.26 -18.49
CA GLU A 143 -36.46 6.41 -18.56
C GLU A 143 -36.89 6.17 -20.02
N ASP A 144 -36.06 6.63 -20.95
CA ASP A 144 -36.14 6.41 -22.39
C ASP A 144 -34.77 5.93 -22.90
N GLY A 145 -34.15 5.02 -22.14
CA GLY A 145 -32.90 4.35 -22.50
C GLY A 145 -31.76 5.32 -22.73
N GLY A 146 -31.64 6.39 -21.96
CA GLY A 146 -30.58 7.39 -22.09
C GLY A 146 -30.93 8.61 -22.95
N HIS A 147 -32.04 8.62 -23.70
CA HIS A 147 -32.43 9.74 -24.58
C HIS A 147 -32.66 11.07 -23.85
N ARG A 148 -33.16 11.01 -22.61
CA ARG A 148 -33.37 12.16 -21.73
C ARG A 148 -32.98 11.81 -20.32
N TRP A 149 -32.24 12.72 -19.70
CA TRP A 149 -31.83 12.59 -18.32
C TRP A 149 -32.60 13.57 -17.45
N ARG A 150 -33.40 13.00 -16.55
CA ARG A 150 -34.07 13.73 -15.48
C ARG A 150 -33.09 13.86 -14.33
N PHE A 151 -32.81 15.10 -13.94
CA PHE A 151 -32.15 15.37 -12.67
C PHE A 151 -33.06 14.91 -11.55
N LEU A 152 -32.59 13.93 -10.78
CA LEU A 152 -33.35 13.32 -9.70
C LEU A 152 -33.12 14.03 -8.38
N HIS A 153 -31.85 14.32 -8.09
CA HIS A 153 -31.47 14.75 -6.76
C HIS A 153 -30.30 15.74 -6.78
N GLN A 154 -30.57 16.96 -6.32
CA GLN A 154 -29.50 17.83 -5.84
C GLN A 154 -29.07 17.35 -4.46
N SER A 155 -27.99 16.59 -4.44
CA SER A 155 -27.17 16.49 -3.25
C SER A 155 -26.52 17.85 -2.94
N GLY A 156 -25.99 17.99 -1.73
CA GLY A 156 -24.94 19.00 -1.50
C GLY A 156 -23.68 18.68 -2.31
N ILE A 157 -22.57 19.35 -2.03
CA ILE A 157 -21.27 18.88 -2.54
C ILE A 157 -21.02 17.51 -1.87
N ASP A 158 -21.26 16.41 -2.58
CA ASP A 158 -21.08 15.06 -2.07
C ASP A 158 -20.25 14.15 -2.98
N TYR A 159 -19.40 13.34 -2.36
CA TYR A 159 -18.64 12.32 -3.05
C TYR A 159 -19.47 11.06 -3.00
N THR A 160 -20.00 10.67 -4.16
CA THR A 160 -20.74 9.42 -4.35
C THR A 160 -19.77 8.39 -4.90
N TYR A 161 -19.67 7.23 -4.24
CA TYR A 161 -18.66 6.21 -4.53
C TYR A 161 -19.23 4.91 -5.10
N THR A 162 -20.55 4.72 -5.01
CA THR A 162 -21.23 3.50 -5.45
C THR A 162 -22.71 3.75 -5.72
N ILE A 163 -23.26 3.02 -6.69
CA ILE A 163 -24.69 2.92 -6.96
C ILE A 163 -25.05 1.46 -7.25
N ALA A 164 -26.21 1.02 -6.78
CA ALA A 164 -26.73 -0.32 -7.00
C ALA A 164 -28.21 -0.26 -7.38
N VAL A 165 -28.57 -0.88 -8.51
CA VAL A 165 -29.95 -1.00 -9.01
C VAL A 165 -30.48 -2.39 -8.73
N HIS A 166 -31.72 -2.49 -8.27
CA HIS A 166 -32.33 -3.77 -7.89
C HIS A 166 -32.53 -4.67 -9.14
N PRO A 167 -32.19 -5.97 -9.06
CA PRO A 167 -32.06 -6.83 -10.24
C PRO A 167 -33.38 -7.26 -10.92
N LYS A 168 -34.54 -6.82 -10.39
CA LYS A 168 -35.89 -7.19 -10.89
C LYS A 168 -36.88 -6.03 -10.95
N ASP A 169 -36.45 -4.83 -10.55
CA ASP A 169 -37.30 -3.64 -10.44
C ASP A 169 -36.40 -2.41 -10.59
N PRO A 170 -36.52 -1.65 -11.69
CA PRO A 170 -35.60 -0.57 -12.02
C PRO A 170 -35.80 0.70 -11.18
N ASP A 171 -36.92 0.82 -10.46
CA ASP A 171 -37.25 2.00 -9.66
C ASP A 171 -36.66 1.93 -8.23
N ILE A 172 -36.20 0.75 -7.81
CA ILE A 172 -35.54 0.50 -6.52
C ILE A 172 -34.02 0.64 -6.67
N VAL A 173 -33.46 1.73 -6.12
CA VAL A 173 -32.03 2.09 -6.28
C VAL A 173 -31.42 2.61 -5.00
N PHE A 174 -30.15 2.25 -4.78
CA PHE A 174 -29.34 2.69 -3.64
C PHE A 174 -28.06 3.37 -4.08
N SER A 175 -27.62 4.38 -3.33
CA SER A 175 -26.37 5.10 -3.59
C SER A 175 -25.66 5.47 -2.28
N GLY A 176 -24.34 5.22 -2.24
CA GLY A 176 -23.47 5.51 -1.10
C GLY A 176 -22.68 6.80 -1.29
N TYR A 177 -22.78 7.75 -0.35
CA TYR A 177 -22.22 9.10 -0.49
C TYR A 177 -21.70 9.72 0.82
N ASN A 178 -20.87 10.77 0.72
CA ASN A 178 -20.41 11.61 1.84
C ASN A 178 -20.51 13.11 1.45
N PRO A 179 -21.22 13.96 2.21
CA PRO A 179 -21.23 15.42 1.98
C PRO A 179 -19.91 16.09 2.40
N LYS A 180 -19.09 16.43 1.41
CA LYS A 180 -17.71 16.94 1.56
C LYS A 180 -17.65 18.47 1.46
N PRO A 181 -16.54 19.14 1.83
CA PRO A 181 -15.22 18.58 2.21
C PRO A 181 -15.01 18.23 3.68
N PHE A 182 -15.95 18.50 4.58
CA PHE A 182 -15.65 18.61 6.02
C PHE A 182 -16.64 17.90 6.97
N GLN A 183 -17.40 16.91 6.51
CA GLN A 183 -18.28 16.11 7.37
C GLN A 183 -17.64 14.77 7.72
N ASP A 184 -17.90 14.33 8.95
CA ASP A 184 -17.40 13.09 9.55
C ASP A 184 -18.40 11.93 9.39
N PHE A 185 -19.22 11.94 8.33
CA PHE A 185 -20.25 10.92 8.11
C PHE A 185 -20.47 10.56 6.65
N ALA A 186 -20.85 9.31 6.43
CA ALA A 186 -21.28 8.76 5.15
C ALA A 186 -22.77 8.35 5.22
N MET A 187 -23.43 8.21 4.08
CA MET A 187 -24.87 8.02 3.99
C MET A 187 -25.23 7.06 2.86
N ILE A 188 -26.33 6.33 3.04
CA ILE A 188 -27.02 5.60 1.97
C ILE A 188 -28.36 6.28 1.74
N ARG A 189 -28.62 6.62 0.48
CA ARG A 189 -29.93 7.07 0.00
C ARG A 189 -30.59 5.98 -0.83
N ARG A 190 -31.91 5.89 -0.72
CA ARG A 190 -32.77 4.97 -1.47
C ARG A 190 -33.78 5.76 -2.30
N SER A 191 -34.11 5.19 -3.45
CA SER A 191 -35.30 5.44 -4.25
C SER A 191 -36.20 4.20 -4.24
N LEU A 192 -37.52 4.41 -4.26
CA LEU A 192 -38.54 3.39 -4.56
C LEU A 192 -39.46 3.79 -5.72
N ASP A 193 -39.22 4.94 -6.34
CA ASP A 193 -40.03 5.55 -7.41
C ASP A 193 -39.15 6.00 -8.59
N GLY A 194 -38.00 5.35 -8.75
CA GLY A 194 -37.04 5.70 -9.78
C GLY A 194 -36.42 7.09 -9.59
N GLY A 195 -36.27 7.51 -8.34
CA GLY A 195 -35.51 8.68 -7.93
C GLY A 195 -36.29 9.99 -8.02
N ASP A 196 -37.59 9.97 -8.32
CA ASP A 196 -38.46 11.13 -8.09
C ASP A 196 -38.39 11.59 -6.63
N THR A 197 -38.26 10.65 -5.70
CA THR A 197 -37.93 10.92 -4.32
C THR A 197 -36.72 10.10 -3.84
N TRP A 198 -35.86 10.76 -3.09
CA TRP A 198 -34.75 10.13 -2.39
C TRP A 198 -34.90 10.37 -0.91
N GLU A 199 -34.84 9.30 -0.14
CA GLU A 199 -34.73 9.35 1.31
C GLU A 199 -33.36 8.82 1.73
N THR A 200 -32.79 9.41 2.78
CA THR A 200 -31.65 8.82 3.47
C THR A 200 -32.17 7.67 4.34
N VAL A 201 -31.91 6.44 3.91
CA VAL A 201 -32.24 5.22 4.67
C VAL A 201 -31.20 4.88 5.72
N LEU A 202 -29.97 5.35 5.56
CA LEU A 202 -28.90 5.19 6.54
C LEU A 202 -28.00 6.43 6.59
N LYS A 203 -27.72 6.91 7.81
CA LYS A 203 -26.61 7.83 8.09
C LYS A 203 -25.61 7.12 9.00
N VAL A 204 -24.34 7.12 8.62
CA VAL A 204 -23.22 6.53 9.36
C VAL A 204 -22.33 7.64 9.90
N GLU A 205 -22.55 8.00 11.16
CA GLU A 205 -21.67 8.91 11.90
C GLU A 205 -20.28 8.28 12.12
N GLY A 206 -19.23 9.07 11.97
CA GLY A 206 -17.82 8.66 12.12
C GLY A 206 -17.22 7.93 10.90
N SER A 207 -17.84 8.02 9.71
CA SER A 207 -17.41 7.31 8.49
C SER A 207 -16.96 8.24 7.38
N ASP A 208 -15.86 7.87 6.71
CA ASP A 208 -15.29 8.59 5.57
C ASP A 208 -16.01 8.29 4.25
N GLY A 209 -16.73 7.17 4.14
CA GLY A 209 -17.45 6.77 2.92
C GLY A 209 -18.17 5.41 3.03
N ILE A 210 -19.15 5.22 2.13
CA ILE A 210 -19.72 3.91 1.80
C ILE A 210 -19.08 3.46 0.50
N THR A 211 -18.28 2.38 0.53
CA THR A 211 -17.48 1.94 -0.64
C THR A 211 -18.11 0.80 -1.42
N THR A 212 -19.14 0.15 -0.88
CA THR A 212 -19.83 -0.97 -1.54
C THR A 212 -21.28 -1.08 -1.06
N ILE A 213 -22.18 -1.42 -1.98
CA ILE A 213 -23.55 -1.85 -1.73
C ILE A 213 -23.80 -3.06 -2.63
N ALA A 214 -24.28 -4.17 -2.07
CA ALA A 214 -24.57 -5.40 -2.79
C ALA A 214 -25.98 -5.91 -2.47
N PHE A 215 -26.72 -6.32 -3.51
CA PHE A 215 -27.95 -7.10 -3.36
C PHE A 215 -27.61 -8.57 -3.16
N ASP A 216 -28.39 -9.27 -2.34
CA ASP A 216 -28.46 -10.72 -2.35
C ASP A 216 -29.03 -11.21 -3.71
N PRO A 217 -28.28 -12.02 -4.49
CA PRO A 217 -28.72 -12.46 -5.82
C PRO A 217 -29.98 -13.34 -5.81
N SER A 218 -30.22 -14.07 -4.71
CA SER A 218 -31.36 -14.98 -4.56
C SER A 218 -32.59 -14.25 -4.00
N ASN A 219 -32.38 -13.31 -3.07
CA ASN A 219 -33.41 -12.54 -2.37
C ASN A 219 -33.09 -11.04 -2.33
N PRO A 220 -33.38 -10.29 -3.40
CA PRO A 220 -33.08 -8.85 -3.51
C PRO A 220 -33.75 -7.91 -2.48
N SER A 221 -34.63 -8.41 -1.61
CA SER A 221 -35.07 -7.68 -0.42
C SER A 221 -33.99 -7.58 0.66
N VAL A 222 -32.89 -8.34 0.53
CA VAL A 222 -31.72 -8.30 1.40
C VAL A 222 -30.59 -7.54 0.69
N LEU A 223 -30.01 -6.58 1.41
CA LEU A 223 -28.91 -5.75 0.94
C LEU A 223 -27.81 -5.69 2.00
N TYR A 224 -26.56 -5.64 1.54
CA TYR A 224 -25.38 -5.43 2.36
C TYR A 224 -24.65 -4.16 1.94
N ALA A 225 -24.08 -3.42 2.90
CA ALA A 225 -23.28 -2.23 2.62
C ALA A 225 -22.07 -2.12 3.55
N GLY A 226 -20.96 -1.62 3.02
CA GLY A 226 -19.68 -1.48 3.73
C GLY A 226 -19.25 -0.03 3.92
N SER A 227 -18.91 0.35 5.16
CA SER A 227 -18.41 1.69 5.52
C SER A 227 -16.96 1.68 5.99
N ILE A 228 -16.24 2.77 5.76
CA ILE A 228 -14.82 2.97 6.12
C ILE A 228 -14.62 4.18 7.05
N GLY A 229 -13.48 4.30 7.73
CA GLY A 229 -13.14 5.48 8.56
C GLY A 229 -12.16 5.23 9.72
N GLU A 230 -11.71 6.32 10.39
CA GLU A 230 -10.80 6.27 11.56
C GLU A 230 -11.34 5.42 12.73
N ASN A 231 -12.66 5.25 12.83
CA ASN A 231 -13.34 4.52 13.91
C ASN A 231 -13.50 3.01 13.65
N GLY A 232 -12.83 2.48 12.62
CA GLY A 232 -13.06 1.14 12.09
C GLY A 232 -14.23 1.09 11.12
N GLY A 233 -14.21 0.09 10.23
CA GLY A 233 -15.31 -0.14 9.30
C GLY A 233 -16.56 -0.73 9.97
N ARG A 234 -17.67 -0.78 9.23
CA ARG A 234 -18.89 -1.50 9.61
C ARG A 234 -19.59 -2.07 8.38
N VAL A 235 -20.24 -3.21 8.59
CA VAL A 235 -21.16 -3.87 7.67
C VAL A 235 -22.58 -3.60 8.14
N TYR A 236 -23.44 -3.24 7.21
CA TYR A 236 -24.87 -3.05 7.44
C TYR A 236 -25.65 -4.06 6.63
N VAL A 237 -26.77 -4.54 7.18
CA VAL A 237 -27.79 -5.29 6.44
C VAL A 237 -29.09 -4.53 6.45
N SER A 238 -29.80 -4.53 5.32
CA SER A 238 -31.25 -4.41 5.31
C SER A 238 -31.85 -5.75 4.88
N ARG A 239 -33.01 -6.10 5.45
CA ARG A 239 -33.75 -7.34 5.13
C ARG A 239 -35.18 -7.05 4.63
N ASP A 240 -35.47 -5.78 4.41
CA ASP A 240 -36.77 -5.20 4.13
C ASP A 240 -36.69 -4.19 2.97
N GLY A 241 -35.79 -4.44 2.00
CA GLY A 241 -35.65 -3.61 0.81
C GLY A 241 -35.16 -2.18 1.12
N GLY A 242 -34.42 -1.99 2.20
CA GLY A 242 -33.82 -0.73 2.63
C GLY A 242 -34.57 0.06 3.71
N ASP A 243 -35.71 -0.42 4.21
CA ASP A 243 -36.53 0.30 5.22
C ASP A 243 -35.80 0.42 6.56
N THR A 244 -35.15 -0.66 7.00
CA THR A 244 -34.32 -0.66 8.21
C THR A 244 -32.93 -1.22 7.91
N TRP A 245 -31.92 -0.54 8.47
CA TRP A 245 -30.53 -0.95 8.38
C TRP A 245 -30.02 -1.31 9.77
N ASN A 246 -29.62 -2.56 9.92
CA ASN A 246 -29.04 -3.08 11.15
C ASN A 246 -27.52 -3.21 10.96
N VAL A 247 -26.77 -2.74 11.94
CA VAL A 247 -25.32 -2.94 12.01
C VAL A 247 -25.08 -4.42 12.27
N LEU A 248 -24.37 -5.10 11.37
CA LEU A 248 -24.01 -6.52 11.53
C LEU A 248 -22.77 -6.72 12.39
N ASN A 249 -21.86 -5.74 12.45
CA ASN A 249 -20.70 -5.76 13.34
C ASN A 249 -20.44 -4.37 13.94
N GLU A 250 -20.15 -4.30 15.23
CA GLU A 250 -19.98 -3.00 15.91
C GLU A 250 -18.85 -2.16 15.30
N ARG A 251 -17.69 -2.80 15.08
CA ARG A 251 -16.47 -2.26 14.44
C ARG A 251 -15.59 -3.41 13.90
N TYR A 252 -14.64 -3.11 13.02
CA TYR A 252 -13.47 -3.97 12.78
C TYR A 252 -12.38 -3.69 13.81
N THR A 253 -11.81 -4.75 14.39
CA THR A 253 -10.86 -4.68 15.53
C THR A 253 -9.58 -5.49 15.29
N MET A 254 -9.25 -5.66 14.01
CA MET A 254 -8.39 -6.74 13.54
C MET A 254 -6.93 -6.28 13.47
N CYS A 255 -6.25 -6.50 14.59
CA CYS A 255 -4.88 -6.11 14.83
C CYS A 255 -4.00 -7.33 15.09
N THR A 256 -2.78 -7.34 14.58
CA THR A 256 -1.77 -8.32 15.01
C THR A 256 -0.94 -7.74 16.14
N VAL A 257 -0.89 -8.48 17.25
CA VAL A 257 0.23 -8.45 18.19
C VAL A 257 1.02 -9.72 17.93
N TRP A 258 2.34 -9.64 17.71
CA TRP A 258 3.11 -10.77 17.17
C TRP A 258 4.00 -11.50 18.17
N GLY A 259 4.32 -10.85 19.29
CA GLY A 259 5.26 -11.38 20.25
C GLY A 259 5.49 -10.42 21.39
N GLN A 260 6.34 -10.81 22.33
CA GLN A 260 6.77 -9.91 23.38
C GLN A 260 7.75 -8.85 22.85
N PRO A 261 7.99 -7.78 23.63
CA PRO A 261 7.05 -7.18 24.57
C PRO A 261 6.14 -6.19 23.81
N GLN A 262 5.25 -6.66 22.94
CA GLN A 262 4.28 -5.79 22.25
C GLN A 262 2.98 -5.59 23.05
N LEU A 263 2.88 -6.21 24.21
CA LEU A 263 1.77 -6.09 25.14
C LEU A 263 2.36 -5.98 26.55
N MET A 264 2.19 -4.81 27.17
CA MET A 264 2.78 -4.48 28.46
C MET A 264 1.70 -3.97 29.41
N ILE A 265 1.71 -4.45 30.65
CA ILE A 265 0.84 -4.02 31.73
C ILE A 265 1.60 -3.04 32.64
N ASP A 266 0.92 -2.01 33.15
CA ASP A 266 1.49 -1.12 34.17
C ASP A 266 1.74 -1.94 35.45
N PRO A 267 2.96 -1.96 36.01
CA PRO A 267 3.29 -2.78 37.18
C PRO A 267 2.68 -2.24 38.49
N THR A 268 2.04 -1.07 38.46
CA THR A 268 1.39 -0.41 39.61
C THR A 268 -0.14 -0.36 39.50
N ASP A 269 -0.69 -0.42 38.29
CA ASP A 269 -2.14 -0.47 38.03
C ASP A 269 -2.49 -1.44 36.88
N PRO A 270 -2.88 -2.69 37.18
CA PRO A 270 -3.25 -3.68 36.16
C PRO A 270 -4.38 -3.30 35.20
N SER A 271 -5.17 -2.25 35.51
CA SER A 271 -6.18 -1.73 34.57
C SER A 271 -5.58 -0.93 33.41
N VAL A 272 -4.32 -0.51 33.54
CA VAL A 272 -3.56 0.21 32.51
C VAL A 272 -2.63 -0.76 31.76
N ALA A 273 -2.76 -0.80 30.43
CA ALA A 273 -1.89 -1.58 29.57
C ALA A 273 -1.69 -0.92 28.20
N TYR A 274 -0.60 -1.29 27.54
CA TYR A 274 -0.18 -0.78 26.24
C TYR A 274 -0.06 -1.93 25.23
N ALA A 275 -0.61 -1.73 24.03
CA ALA A 275 -0.59 -2.71 22.96
C ALA A 275 -0.02 -2.09 21.68
N GLY A 276 1.15 -2.59 21.27
CA GLY A 276 1.80 -2.27 20.01
C GLY A 276 1.24 -3.15 18.92
N THR A 277 0.31 -2.62 18.12
CA THR A 277 -0.26 -3.39 17.01
C THR A 277 0.53 -3.14 15.74
N TRP A 278 0.63 -4.15 14.88
CA TRP A 278 1.34 -4.03 13.63
C TRP A 278 0.57 -3.19 12.61
N LEU A 279 0.96 -1.92 12.46
CA LEU A 279 0.46 -0.92 11.49
C LEU A 279 -0.98 -0.46 11.70
N ALA A 280 -1.65 -1.03 12.70
CA ALA A 280 -2.93 -0.62 13.21
C ALA A 280 -2.82 0.40 14.37
N GLY A 281 -1.62 0.87 14.71
CA GLY A 281 -1.36 1.86 15.76
C GLY A 281 -0.74 1.31 17.04
N THR A 282 -0.33 2.21 17.93
CA THR A 282 0.02 1.88 19.31
C THR A 282 -1.10 2.35 20.23
N TRP A 283 -1.57 1.47 21.12
CA TRP A 283 -2.81 1.63 21.87
C TRP A 283 -2.58 1.59 23.38
N LYS A 284 -3.46 2.25 24.14
CA LYS A 284 -3.50 2.22 25.61
C LYS A 284 -4.91 1.94 26.10
N THR A 285 -5.04 1.11 27.13
CA THR A 285 -6.25 0.96 27.95
C THR A 285 -6.00 1.55 29.34
N MET A 286 -7.08 1.92 30.04
CA MET A 286 -7.08 2.38 31.43
C MET A 286 -8.23 1.76 32.25
N ASP A 287 -8.89 0.73 31.72
CA ASP A 287 -10.14 0.18 32.27
C ASP A 287 -10.18 -1.37 32.29
N GLY A 288 -9.01 -2.02 32.23
CA GLY A 288 -8.90 -3.48 32.17
C GLY A 288 -9.03 -4.04 30.75
N GLY A 289 -8.73 -3.23 29.73
CA GLY A 289 -8.89 -3.60 28.33
C GLY A 289 -10.31 -3.54 27.81
N ARG A 290 -11.29 -2.99 28.56
CA ARG A 290 -12.67 -2.82 28.07
C ARG A 290 -12.79 -1.79 26.96
N SER A 291 -11.86 -0.84 26.92
CA SER A 291 -11.66 0.07 25.79
C SER A 291 -10.17 0.34 25.55
N TRP A 292 -9.84 0.63 24.29
CA TRP A 292 -8.49 0.99 23.85
C TRP A 292 -8.51 2.34 23.12
N THR A 293 -7.55 3.20 23.47
CA THR A 293 -7.34 4.52 22.88
C THR A 293 -6.05 4.52 22.04
N LEU A 294 -6.12 5.05 20.82
CA LEU A 294 -4.96 5.22 19.94
C LEU A 294 -4.05 6.32 20.47
N LEU A 295 -2.76 6.01 20.68
CA LEU A 295 -1.75 6.98 21.07
C LEU A 295 -1.27 7.76 19.84
N ARG A 296 -1.84 8.94 19.61
CA ARG A 296 -1.48 9.78 18.44
C ARG A 296 -0.03 10.28 18.60
N GLY A 297 0.74 10.25 17.50
CA GLY A 297 2.16 10.61 17.49
C GLY A 297 3.11 9.47 17.87
N ALA A 298 2.61 8.36 18.44
CA ALA A 298 3.38 7.13 18.53
C ALA A 298 3.59 6.53 17.12
N PRO A 299 4.70 5.80 16.88
CA PRO A 299 4.83 4.94 15.71
C PRO A 299 3.63 4.00 15.54
N VAL A 300 3.18 3.88 14.29
CA VAL A 300 1.97 3.10 13.92
C VAL A 300 2.17 1.58 14.01
N SER A 301 3.41 1.12 14.19
CA SER A 301 3.80 -0.29 14.22
C SER A 301 4.93 -0.49 15.20
N ALA A 302 4.63 -0.73 16.47
CA ALA A 302 5.66 -0.98 17.47
C ALA A 302 6.22 -2.41 17.35
N THR A 303 7.55 -2.55 17.30
CA THR A 303 8.23 -3.86 17.37
C THR A 303 8.35 -4.34 18.82
N SER A 304 8.54 -3.42 19.76
CA SER A 304 8.72 -3.67 21.20
C SER A 304 8.20 -2.47 21.99
N LEU A 305 7.64 -2.71 23.17
CA LEU A 305 7.24 -1.71 24.19
C LEU A 305 7.96 -2.03 25.50
N SER A 306 8.24 -1.02 26.31
CA SER A 306 8.72 -1.20 27.68
C SER A 306 8.29 -0.03 28.55
N ILE A 307 7.89 -0.33 29.78
CA ILE A 307 7.45 0.63 30.80
C ILE A 307 8.53 0.63 31.87
N ASP A 308 9.00 1.80 32.33
CA ASP A 308 9.94 1.85 33.44
C ASP A 308 9.21 1.39 34.73
N PRO A 309 9.64 0.30 35.38
CA PRO A 309 8.94 -0.25 36.54
C PRO A 309 8.97 0.67 37.77
N LEU A 310 9.83 1.69 37.78
CA LEU A 310 9.89 2.71 38.84
C LEU A 310 9.12 3.99 38.46
N GLN A 311 8.81 4.18 37.17
CA GLN A 311 8.13 5.37 36.65
C GLN A 311 7.15 4.99 35.52
N PRO A 312 5.94 4.47 35.81
CA PRO A 312 5.08 3.86 34.79
C PRO A 312 4.57 4.79 33.67
N ASN A 313 4.68 6.12 33.84
CA ASN A 313 4.43 7.10 32.77
C ASN A 313 5.60 7.22 31.77
N VAL A 314 6.76 6.63 32.06
CA VAL A 314 7.90 6.58 31.15
C VAL A 314 7.79 5.30 30.33
N VAL A 315 7.44 5.46 29.05
CA VAL A 315 7.21 4.36 28.11
C VAL A 315 8.15 4.52 26.93
N TYR A 316 8.87 3.45 26.60
CA TYR A 316 9.68 3.36 25.40
C TYR A 316 9.04 2.40 24.41
N LEU A 317 9.18 2.67 23.12
CA LEU A 317 8.82 1.74 22.07
C LEU A 317 9.82 1.80 20.91
N SER A 318 10.01 0.68 20.22
CA SER A 318 10.73 0.67 18.95
C SER A 318 9.76 0.66 17.78
N ASP A 319 10.03 1.46 16.75
CA ASP A 319 9.29 1.38 15.49
C ASP A 319 9.68 0.10 14.73
N ARG A 320 8.79 -0.35 13.86
CA ARG A 320 8.98 -1.43 12.91
C ARG A 320 9.21 -0.93 11.48
N SER A 321 8.68 0.24 11.13
CA SER A 321 8.88 0.86 9.81
C SER A 321 10.24 1.55 9.67
N SER A 322 10.95 1.72 10.78
CA SER A 322 12.30 2.25 10.87
C SER A 322 12.99 1.69 12.12
N PRO A 323 14.33 1.52 12.14
CA PRO A 323 15.08 1.09 13.32
C PRO A 323 15.28 2.25 14.31
N THR A 324 14.18 2.85 14.76
CA THR A 324 14.16 4.00 15.67
C THR A 324 13.57 3.60 17.03
N VAL A 325 14.00 4.30 18.08
CA VAL A 325 13.44 4.17 19.44
C VAL A 325 12.78 5.48 19.81
N TRP A 326 11.60 5.39 20.39
CA TRP A 326 10.75 6.50 20.80
C TRP A 326 10.47 6.43 22.30
N ARG A 327 10.38 7.58 22.94
CA ARG A 327 10.13 7.75 24.37
C ARG A 327 8.93 8.67 24.58
N SER A 328 8.05 8.27 25.50
CA SER A 328 7.08 9.13 26.18
C SER A 328 7.49 9.27 27.65
N GLY A 329 7.23 10.44 28.25
CA GLY A 329 7.39 10.69 29.69
C GLY A 329 6.07 11.00 30.40
N ASP A 330 4.95 10.91 29.69
CA ASP A 330 3.61 11.32 30.10
C ASP A 330 2.56 10.21 29.90
N GLY A 331 3.00 8.94 29.83
CA GLY A 331 2.13 7.79 29.71
C GLY A 331 1.53 7.60 28.31
N GLY A 332 2.20 8.10 27.28
CA GLY A 332 1.84 7.91 25.87
C GLY A 332 1.18 9.11 25.17
N ASP A 333 1.00 10.23 25.86
CA ASP A 333 0.35 11.44 25.31
C ASP A 333 1.27 12.19 24.33
N THR A 334 2.58 12.24 24.60
CA THR A 334 3.59 12.78 23.66
C THR A 334 4.76 11.84 23.47
N TRP A 335 5.35 11.88 22.27
CA TRP A 335 6.41 10.98 21.83
C TRP A 335 7.59 11.75 21.24
N THR A 336 8.80 11.34 21.58
CA THR A 336 10.05 11.88 21.04
C THR A 336 10.94 10.73 20.57
N GLN A 337 11.49 10.84 19.36
CA GLN A 337 12.49 9.89 18.87
C GLN A 337 13.82 10.11 19.62
N VAL A 338 14.32 9.07 20.28
CA VAL A 338 15.56 9.08 21.08
C VAL A 338 16.70 8.25 20.47
N ALA A 339 16.42 7.44 19.45
CA ALA A 339 17.46 6.73 18.70
C ALA A 339 17.10 6.54 17.22
N ASP A 340 18.12 6.43 16.37
CA ASP A 340 18.01 6.04 14.96
C ASP A 340 19.24 5.22 14.57
N PHE A 341 19.06 3.92 14.35
CA PHE A 341 20.16 3.00 14.04
C PHE A 341 20.33 2.74 12.54
N ARG A 342 19.68 3.51 11.65
CA ARG A 342 19.82 3.37 10.18
C ARG A 342 21.28 3.53 9.74
N ASN A 343 21.99 4.50 10.32
CA ASN A 343 23.39 4.78 9.98
C ASN A 343 24.37 3.67 10.42
N ASP A 344 23.99 2.87 11.41
CA ASP A 344 24.74 1.65 11.79
C ASP A 344 24.43 0.45 10.89
N GLY A 345 23.50 0.61 9.94
CA GLY A 345 23.04 -0.44 9.04
C GLY A 345 22.03 -1.38 9.69
N ALA A 346 21.26 -0.95 10.69
CA ALA A 346 20.12 -1.71 11.19
C ALA A 346 18.93 -1.64 10.21
N LEU A 347 18.17 -2.74 10.11
CA LEU A 347 16.84 -2.78 9.49
C LEU A 347 15.74 -2.42 10.49
N LEU A 348 15.84 -2.94 11.71
CA LEU A 348 14.80 -2.81 12.75
C LEU A 348 15.41 -2.93 14.16
N VAL A 349 14.65 -2.52 15.18
CA VAL A 349 14.99 -2.70 16.60
C VAL A 349 14.07 -3.77 17.20
N MET A 350 14.63 -4.96 17.43
CA MET A 350 13.94 -6.17 17.93
C MET A 350 13.39 -6.00 19.35
N ARG A 351 14.17 -5.36 20.21
CA ARG A 351 13.81 -5.08 21.61
C ARG A 351 14.15 -3.67 21.99
N VAL A 352 13.27 -3.08 22.79
CA VAL A 352 13.63 -2.01 23.73
C VAL A 352 13.20 -2.46 25.12
N LEU A 353 14.07 -2.26 26.11
CA LEU A 353 13.80 -2.52 27.53
C LEU A 353 14.33 -1.35 28.35
N VAL A 354 13.52 -0.84 29.29
CA VAL A 354 13.94 0.17 30.28
C VAL A 354 13.87 -0.39 31.71
N HIS A 355 14.83 0.00 32.54
CA HIS A 355 14.76 -0.13 33.99
C HIS A 355 15.54 1.02 34.65
N ASP A 356 14.89 1.84 35.49
CA ASP A 356 15.54 2.94 36.23
C ASP A 356 16.33 3.90 35.30
N GLY A 357 15.68 4.34 34.21
CA GLY A 357 16.29 5.21 33.18
C GLY A 357 17.43 4.60 32.35
N VAL A 358 17.87 3.37 32.65
CA VAL A 358 18.79 2.59 31.81
C VAL A 358 17.99 1.90 30.71
N VAL A 359 18.33 2.16 29.45
CA VAL A 359 17.60 1.63 28.29
C VAL A 359 18.51 0.75 27.45
N PHE A 360 18.05 -0.46 27.13
CA PHE A 360 18.69 -1.35 26.17
C PHE A 360 17.89 -1.39 24.87
N ALA A 361 18.58 -1.45 23.74
CA ALA A 361 17.98 -1.66 22.42
C ALA A 361 18.77 -2.68 21.61
N SER A 362 18.12 -3.77 21.15
CA SER A 362 18.75 -4.71 20.22
C SER A 362 18.32 -4.44 18.78
N THR A 363 19.28 -4.35 17.86
CA THR A 363 19.03 -4.17 16.42
C THR A 363 19.08 -5.49 15.67
N PHE A 364 18.64 -5.48 14.40
CA PHE A 364 18.85 -6.56 13.43
C PHE A 364 19.25 -5.94 12.08
N HIS A 365 20.24 -6.51 11.38
CA HIS A 365 20.91 -5.90 10.21
C HIS A 365 20.66 -6.70 8.91
N PRO A 366 20.80 -6.10 7.70
CA PRO A 366 20.56 -6.78 6.43
C PRO A 366 21.50 -7.94 6.14
N GLY A 367 21.09 -8.81 5.22
CA GLY A 367 21.89 -9.96 4.79
C GLY A 367 22.14 -10.99 5.91
N LEU A 368 21.29 -10.98 6.95
CA LEU A 368 21.31 -11.91 8.09
C LEU A 368 22.66 -11.96 8.83
N GLN A 369 23.40 -10.84 8.80
CA GLN A 369 24.65 -10.67 9.55
C GLN A 369 24.41 -10.41 11.06
N GLY A 370 23.21 -10.70 11.56
CA GLY A 370 22.78 -10.58 12.94
C GLY A 370 22.45 -9.15 13.38
N GLY A 371 22.70 -8.84 14.65
CA GLY A 371 22.34 -7.58 15.30
C GLY A 371 23.37 -7.09 16.31
N ARG A 372 23.20 -5.84 16.78
CA ARG A 372 23.96 -5.24 17.89
C ARG A 372 23.07 -5.05 19.12
N LEU A 373 23.68 -4.91 20.28
CA LEU A 373 23.03 -4.49 21.52
C LEU A 373 23.58 -3.11 21.93
N TYR A 374 22.68 -2.14 22.08
CA TYR A 374 23.00 -0.80 22.55
C TYR A 374 22.47 -0.58 23.96
N ARG A 375 23.17 0.25 24.73
CA ARG A 375 22.80 0.67 26.07
C ARG A 375 22.88 2.19 26.20
N SER A 376 21.84 2.80 26.77
CA SER A 376 21.80 4.17 27.28
C SER A 376 21.81 4.15 28.82
N SER A 377 22.35 5.21 29.43
CA SER A 377 22.32 5.43 30.89
C SER A 377 21.70 6.79 31.26
N ASP A 378 20.99 7.40 30.31
CA ASP A 378 20.56 8.80 30.34
C ASP A 378 19.25 8.99 29.55
N ASP A 379 18.26 8.13 29.79
CA ASP A 379 16.92 8.20 29.21
C ASP A 379 16.88 8.15 27.66
N GLY A 380 17.87 7.52 27.05
CA GLY A 380 18.03 7.44 25.60
C GLY A 380 18.74 8.65 24.96
N ALA A 381 19.29 9.59 25.73
CA ALA A 381 19.99 10.75 25.18
C ALA A 381 21.34 10.38 24.53
N THR A 382 22.05 9.39 25.06
CA THR A 382 23.24 8.81 24.43
C THR A 382 23.22 7.28 24.45
N TRP A 383 23.78 6.68 23.40
CA TRP A 383 23.79 5.23 23.20
C TRP A 383 25.21 4.72 22.98
N LYS A 384 25.53 3.59 23.61
CA LYS A 384 26.80 2.88 23.51
C LYS A 384 26.56 1.46 22.99
N ASP A 385 27.33 1.03 21.99
CA ASP A 385 27.38 -0.38 21.58
C ASP A 385 28.03 -1.20 22.71
N VAL A 386 27.28 -2.18 23.23
CA VAL A 386 27.68 -3.11 24.29
C VAL A 386 27.61 -4.57 23.83
N THR A 387 27.60 -4.80 22.51
CA THR A 387 27.54 -6.15 21.90
C THR A 387 28.72 -7.01 22.34
N GLY A 388 29.92 -6.44 22.42
CA GLY A 388 31.11 -7.12 22.93
C GLY A 388 31.41 -8.46 22.24
N MET A 389 31.27 -9.55 22.97
CA MET A 389 31.45 -10.93 22.48
C MET A 389 30.15 -11.69 22.24
N LEU A 390 28.98 -11.04 22.34
CA LEU A 390 27.70 -11.66 22.00
C LEU A 390 27.68 -12.08 20.53
N PRO A 391 27.09 -13.24 20.21
CA PRO A 391 26.77 -13.59 18.84
C PRO A 391 25.69 -12.63 18.34
N LYS A 392 25.83 -12.24 17.08
CA LYS A 392 24.96 -11.22 16.49
C LYS A 392 23.56 -11.79 16.25
N GLY A 393 22.56 -11.25 16.93
CA GLY A 393 21.15 -11.62 16.76
C GLY A 393 20.43 -11.83 18.09
N ILE A 394 20.42 -10.81 18.93
CA ILE A 394 19.75 -10.82 20.25
C ILE A 394 18.23 -10.84 20.03
N LEU A 395 17.56 -11.85 20.59
CA LEU A 395 16.10 -12.03 20.49
C LEU A 395 15.38 -11.34 21.64
N ASP A 396 15.86 -11.55 22.87
CA ASP A 396 15.23 -11.05 24.08
C ASP A 396 16.25 -10.64 25.14
N ILE A 397 15.81 -9.80 26.09
CA ILE A 397 16.64 -9.19 27.13
C ILE A 397 15.84 -9.19 28.43
N ALA A 398 16.42 -9.69 29.52
CA ALA A 398 15.89 -9.55 30.87
C ALA A 398 16.89 -8.89 31.81
N VAL A 399 16.41 -8.00 32.68
CA VAL A 399 17.21 -7.29 33.70
C VAL A 399 16.63 -7.65 35.07
N ASP A 400 17.47 -8.07 36.02
CA ASP A 400 17.00 -8.44 37.36
C ASP A 400 16.46 -7.20 38.10
N PRO A 401 15.17 -7.17 38.49
CA PRO A 401 14.54 -6.00 39.13
C PRO A 401 15.13 -5.65 40.51
N ARG A 402 15.97 -6.52 41.10
CA ARG A 402 16.70 -6.22 42.35
C ARG A 402 18.18 -5.95 42.13
N ASN A 403 18.71 -6.28 40.95
CA ASN A 403 20.10 -6.07 40.61
C ASN A 403 20.24 -5.74 39.12
N PRO A 404 20.01 -4.48 38.68
CA PRO A 404 20.07 -4.11 37.27
C PRO A 404 21.44 -4.26 36.60
N GLN A 405 22.48 -4.68 37.33
CA GLN A 405 23.77 -5.11 36.78
C GLN A 405 23.72 -6.54 36.22
N LEU A 406 22.77 -7.36 36.69
CA LEU A 406 22.54 -8.72 36.21
C LEU A 406 21.57 -8.68 35.03
N VAL A 407 22.10 -8.92 33.84
CA VAL A 407 21.36 -8.86 32.57
C VAL A 407 21.51 -10.19 31.84
N TYR A 408 20.40 -10.74 31.34
CA TYR A 408 20.36 -11.97 30.56
C TYR A 408 19.88 -11.68 29.14
N VAL A 409 20.42 -12.40 28.16
CA VAL A 409 19.99 -12.30 26.75
C VAL A 409 19.90 -13.67 26.10
N THR A 410 18.88 -13.85 25.24
CA THR A 410 18.77 -15.00 24.33
C THR A 410 19.12 -14.59 22.91
N THR A 411 19.57 -15.54 22.09
CA THR A 411 20.10 -15.27 20.75
C THR A 411 19.56 -16.24 19.70
N ASN A 412 19.54 -15.80 18.45
CA ASN A 412 19.02 -16.54 17.29
C ASN A 412 19.82 -17.78 16.89
N ILE A 413 20.98 -18.02 17.51
CA ILE A 413 21.82 -19.23 17.30
C ILE A 413 21.68 -20.25 18.43
N ASN A 414 20.55 -20.24 19.14
CA ASN A 414 20.22 -21.17 20.24
C ASN A 414 21.19 -21.07 21.44
N SER A 415 21.76 -19.89 21.69
CA SER A 415 22.65 -19.61 22.82
C SER A 415 22.09 -18.51 23.72
N ALA A 416 22.44 -18.53 25.00
CA ALA A 416 22.07 -17.49 25.96
C ALA A 416 23.28 -17.04 26.79
N TYR A 417 23.27 -15.78 27.20
CA TYR A 417 24.39 -15.12 27.87
C TYR A 417 23.91 -14.34 29.09
N LYS A 418 24.81 -14.16 30.06
CA LYS A 418 24.61 -13.27 31.21
C LYS A 418 25.74 -12.26 31.35
N SER A 419 25.39 -11.06 31.78
CA SER A 419 26.30 -10.01 32.25
C SER A 419 26.06 -9.78 33.73
N ALA A 420 27.13 -9.45 34.48
CA ALA A 420 27.06 -9.09 35.90
C ALA A 420 27.49 -7.63 36.16
N ASP A 421 27.68 -6.85 35.10
CA ASP A 421 28.18 -5.47 35.08
C ASP A 421 27.34 -4.57 34.16
N GLY A 422 26.05 -4.86 34.02
CA GLY A 422 25.09 -4.03 33.31
C GLY A 422 25.21 -4.08 31.79
N GLY A 423 25.77 -5.16 31.25
CA GLY A 423 25.99 -5.39 29.82
C GLY A 423 27.39 -5.04 29.31
N GLU A 424 28.32 -4.60 30.18
CA GLU A 424 29.69 -4.23 29.78
C GLU A 424 30.53 -5.46 29.38
N THR A 425 30.36 -6.60 30.06
CA THR A 425 30.93 -7.90 29.70
C THR A 425 29.89 -9.02 29.76
N TRP A 426 30.11 -10.05 28.94
CA TRP A 426 29.15 -11.15 28.72
C TRP A 426 29.80 -12.51 28.90
N PHE A 427 29.08 -13.42 29.54
CA PHE A 427 29.47 -14.81 29.79
C PHE A 427 28.43 -15.74 29.17
N HIS A 428 28.90 -16.77 28.44
CA HIS A 428 28.01 -17.80 27.90
C HIS A 428 27.41 -18.64 29.03
N MET A 429 26.15 -19.06 28.89
CA MET A 429 25.49 -19.97 29.83
C MET A 429 25.60 -21.41 29.32
N ASP A 430 26.71 -22.09 29.65
CA ASP A 430 27.06 -23.43 29.14
C ASP A 430 26.02 -24.52 29.43
N GLY A 431 25.17 -24.35 30.43
CA GLY A 431 24.07 -25.27 30.75
C GLY A 431 22.74 -24.93 30.07
N PHE A 432 22.67 -23.88 29.26
CA PHE A 432 21.48 -23.53 28.49
C PHE A 432 21.22 -24.58 27.40
N PRO A 433 19.98 -25.05 27.19
CA PRO A 433 19.67 -26.05 26.17
C PRO A 433 19.85 -25.49 24.76
N ASP A 434 20.26 -26.34 23.80
CA ASP A 434 20.43 -26.02 22.37
C ASP A 434 19.05 -25.81 21.66
N VAL A 435 18.29 -24.79 22.09
CA VAL A 435 16.94 -24.43 21.60
C VAL A 435 16.81 -22.95 21.28
N GLY A 436 15.95 -22.60 20.33
CA GLY A 436 15.69 -21.22 19.95
C GLY A 436 14.72 -20.54 20.93
N ALA A 437 15.25 -19.77 21.88
CA ALA A 437 14.45 -19.13 22.93
C ALA A 437 13.99 -17.70 22.56
N TYR A 438 12.67 -17.49 22.55
CA TYR A 438 12.04 -16.23 22.12
C TYR A 438 11.92 -15.16 23.20
N ASP A 439 11.92 -15.59 24.46
CA ASP A 439 11.52 -14.77 25.62
C ASP A 439 12.17 -15.40 26.86
N ILE A 440 12.83 -14.59 27.68
CA ILE A 440 13.49 -14.98 28.94
C ILE A 440 13.01 -14.08 30.06
N GLU A 441 12.72 -14.67 31.21
CA GLU A 441 12.12 -13.98 32.35
C GLU A 441 12.78 -14.40 33.66
N ILE A 442 12.88 -13.45 34.58
CA ILE A 442 13.48 -13.62 35.90
C ILE A 442 12.33 -13.61 36.91
N ASP A 443 12.28 -14.56 37.84
CA ASP A 443 11.34 -14.49 38.95
C ASP A 443 11.62 -13.21 39.77
N PRO A 444 10.69 -12.25 39.86
CA PRO A 444 10.93 -10.97 40.54
C PRO A 444 11.22 -11.15 42.05
N ARG A 445 10.99 -12.36 42.59
CA ARG A 445 11.20 -12.75 43.98
C ARG A 445 12.39 -13.70 44.18
N ASP A 446 12.97 -14.30 43.14
CA ASP A 446 14.24 -15.06 43.22
C ASP A 446 15.14 -14.90 41.98
N SER A 447 16.28 -14.21 42.13
CA SER A 447 17.22 -13.91 41.04
C SER A 447 17.88 -15.17 40.45
N ASN A 448 17.81 -16.30 41.15
CA ASN A 448 18.32 -17.58 40.67
C ASN A 448 17.30 -18.34 39.82
N THR A 449 16.01 -17.99 39.93
CA THR A 449 14.94 -18.65 39.19
C THR A 449 14.67 -17.91 37.89
N LEU A 450 14.97 -18.57 36.78
CA LEU A 450 14.80 -18.06 35.42
C LEU A 450 13.86 -18.98 34.65
N TYR A 451 13.10 -18.40 33.72
CA TYR A 451 12.31 -19.14 32.75
C TYR A 451 12.66 -18.68 31.34
N ALA A 452 12.65 -19.61 30.38
CA ALA A 452 12.83 -19.31 28.97
C ALA A 452 11.78 -20.07 28.15
N SER A 453 11.06 -19.38 27.27
CA SER A 453 10.18 -20.02 26.29
C SER A 453 10.92 -20.23 24.97
N ALA A 454 10.71 -21.39 24.35
CA ALA A 454 11.52 -21.82 23.21
C ALA A 454 10.75 -22.62 22.16
N ARG A 455 11.33 -22.61 20.95
CA ARG A 455 11.00 -23.48 19.82
C ARG A 455 11.80 -24.78 19.87
N GLY A 456 11.21 -25.87 19.38
CA GLY A 456 11.95 -27.06 18.98
C GLY A 456 12.70 -26.82 17.65
N GLY A 457 13.93 -27.33 17.56
CA GLY A 457 14.82 -27.16 16.42
C GLY A 457 15.44 -25.75 16.28
N SER A 458 15.98 -25.46 15.09
CA SER A 458 16.41 -24.10 14.71
C SER A 458 15.22 -23.19 14.44
N LEU A 459 15.45 -21.88 14.31
CA LEU A 459 14.41 -20.92 13.89
C LEU A 459 14.03 -21.10 12.39
N PRO A 460 12.92 -20.52 11.92
CA PRO A 460 12.52 -20.65 10.51
C PRO A 460 13.56 -20.05 9.56
N ALA A 461 13.78 -20.65 8.39
CA ALA A 461 14.82 -20.23 7.45
C ALA A 461 14.70 -18.75 6.96
N TRP A 462 13.50 -18.15 6.97
CA TRP A 462 13.32 -16.72 6.67
C TRP A 462 13.68 -15.78 7.84
N PHE A 463 13.89 -16.34 9.04
CA PHE A 463 14.43 -15.70 10.23
C PHE A 463 15.95 -15.91 10.35
N THR A 464 16.44 -17.06 9.85
CA THR A 464 17.82 -17.53 10.02
C THR A 464 18.36 -18.30 8.81
N SER A 465 18.37 -17.74 7.58
CA SER A 465 19.14 -18.35 6.47
C SER A 465 20.64 -18.09 6.66
N ILE A 466 21.19 -18.64 7.74
CA ILE A 466 22.61 -18.63 8.05
C ILE A 466 23.24 -19.78 7.26
N SER A 467 24.35 -19.51 6.57
CA SER A 467 25.16 -20.56 5.96
C SER A 467 25.84 -21.40 7.05
N GLY A 468 25.11 -22.35 7.61
CA GLY A 468 25.59 -23.21 8.71
C GLY A 468 24.63 -23.36 9.89
N ASP A 469 23.31 -23.45 9.68
CA ASP A 469 22.29 -23.78 10.71
C ASP A 469 22.60 -25.03 11.55
N HIS A 470 23.56 -25.86 11.14
CA HIS A 470 24.21 -26.83 12.01
C HIS A 470 25.72 -26.54 12.08
N PRO A 471 26.23 -25.92 13.15
CA PRO A 471 27.65 -25.99 13.47
C PRO A 471 28.03 -27.48 13.59
N ASN A 472 29.10 -27.90 12.91
CA ASN A 472 29.49 -29.31 12.84
C ASN A 472 29.64 -29.94 14.23
N GLY A 473 28.65 -30.73 14.66
CA GLY A 473 28.63 -31.45 15.94
C GLY A 473 27.49 -31.11 16.90
N VAL A 474 26.65 -30.10 16.63
CA VAL A 474 25.50 -29.75 17.49
C VAL A 474 24.25 -30.56 17.12
N GLN A 475 23.60 -31.17 18.12
CA GLN A 475 22.30 -31.84 17.98
C GLN A 475 21.23 -31.02 18.71
N PHE A 476 20.26 -30.48 17.97
CA PHE A 476 19.17 -29.69 18.54
C PHE A 476 18.15 -30.56 19.28
N SER A 477 17.48 -29.98 20.29
CA SER A 477 16.26 -30.58 20.83
C SER A 477 15.14 -30.50 19.80
N GLU A 478 14.41 -31.59 19.60
CA GLU A 478 13.20 -31.59 18.78
C GLU A 478 12.01 -30.95 19.53
N THR A 479 12.01 -30.95 20.87
CA THR A 479 10.88 -30.46 21.69
C THR A 479 10.89 -28.95 21.89
N ALA A 480 9.71 -28.32 21.85
CA ALA A 480 9.49 -26.92 22.19
C ALA A 480 8.94 -26.78 23.62
N GLY A 481 8.81 -25.56 24.15
CA GLY A 481 8.09 -25.32 25.41
C GLY A 481 8.78 -24.34 26.35
N VAL A 482 8.68 -24.58 27.66
CA VAL A 482 9.27 -23.71 28.71
C VAL A 482 10.36 -24.47 29.44
N TYR A 483 11.52 -23.84 29.57
CA TYR A 483 12.65 -24.29 30.37
C TYR A 483 12.80 -23.42 31.62
N LYS A 484 13.21 -24.04 32.73
CA LYS A 484 13.41 -23.39 34.03
C LYS A 484 14.82 -23.64 34.54
N SER A 485 15.46 -22.58 35.05
CA SER A 485 16.64 -22.64 35.91
C SER A 485 16.26 -22.27 37.35
N SER A 486 17.07 -22.70 38.32
CA SER A 486 16.91 -22.32 39.74
C SER A 486 18.28 -22.07 40.42
N ASP A 487 19.30 -21.81 39.61
CA ASP A 487 20.70 -21.56 40.01
C ASP A 487 21.34 -20.39 39.24
N GLY A 488 20.52 -19.49 38.68
CA GLY A 488 21.00 -18.29 37.97
C GLY A 488 21.47 -18.57 36.53
N GLY A 489 20.97 -19.64 35.92
CA GLY A 489 21.22 -20.03 34.53
C GLY A 489 22.32 -21.07 34.34
N GLU A 490 22.83 -21.68 35.40
CA GLU A 490 23.88 -22.71 35.34
C GLU A 490 23.34 -24.08 34.91
N THR A 491 22.11 -24.43 35.34
CA THR A 491 21.40 -25.63 34.87
C THR A 491 19.94 -25.32 34.54
N TRP A 492 19.39 -26.07 33.57
CA TRP A 492 18.04 -25.87 33.05
C TRP A 492 17.29 -27.21 32.97
N THR A 493 15.98 -27.17 33.20
CA THR A 493 15.06 -28.32 33.09
C THR A 493 13.83 -27.91 32.30
N GLN A 494 13.39 -28.74 31.34
CA GLN A 494 12.13 -28.52 30.63
C GLN A 494 10.96 -28.77 31.58
N VAL A 495 10.07 -27.78 31.71
CA VAL A 495 8.92 -27.79 32.63
C VAL A 495 7.58 -27.75 31.91
N LEU A 496 7.57 -27.35 30.64
CA LEU A 496 6.47 -27.52 29.70
C LEU A 496 7.06 -28.04 28.38
N GLU A 497 6.40 -29.02 27.77
CA GLU A 497 6.67 -29.51 26.43
C GLU A 497 5.50 -29.12 25.52
N THR A 498 5.77 -28.50 24.38
CA THR A 498 4.76 -28.15 23.37
C THR A 498 5.26 -28.42 21.95
N TRP A 499 4.39 -28.24 20.95
CA TRP A 499 4.76 -28.35 19.54
C TRP A 499 3.95 -27.37 18.67
N PRO A 500 4.58 -26.58 17.78
CA PRO A 500 6.01 -26.52 17.46
C PRO A 500 6.76 -25.40 18.22
N SER A 501 6.09 -24.59 19.05
CA SER A 501 6.66 -23.33 19.54
C SER A 501 5.87 -22.72 20.71
N CYS A 502 6.49 -22.65 21.89
CA CYS A 502 6.08 -21.71 22.92
C CYS A 502 6.74 -20.34 22.67
N ARG A 503 5.95 -19.27 22.64
CA ARG A 503 6.38 -17.91 22.27
C ARG A 503 6.79 -17.04 23.45
N VAL A 504 6.21 -17.31 24.61
CA VAL A 504 6.18 -16.42 25.78
C VAL A 504 6.09 -17.23 27.05
N ILE A 505 6.76 -16.76 28.10
CA ILE A 505 6.51 -17.10 29.49
C ILE A 505 6.25 -15.82 30.29
N ARG A 506 5.27 -15.81 31.20
CA ARG A 506 5.03 -14.73 32.15
C ARG A 506 4.88 -15.28 33.57
N VAL A 507 5.68 -14.78 34.49
CA VAL A 507 5.65 -15.05 35.94
C VAL A 507 4.74 -14.02 36.57
N HIS A 508 3.71 -14.45 37.30
CA HIS A 508 2.84 -13.51 37.98
C HIS A 508 3.62 -12.71 39.05
N PRO A 509 3.64 -11.36 39.01
CA PRO A 509 4.52 -10.54 39.85
C PRO A 509 4.31 -10.77 41.35
N GLU A 510 3.07 -11.10 41.74
CA GLU A 510 2.72 -11.39 43.13
C GLU A 510 2.61 -12.88 43.49
N ASN A 511 2.83 -13.81 42.55
CA ASN A 511 2.64 -15.25 42.78
C ASN A 511 3.54 -16.11 41.87
N PRO A 512 4.78 -16.43 42.27
CA PRO A 512 5.73 -17.15 41.41
C PRO A 512 5.34 -18.62 41.12
N ASN A 513 4.25 -19.12 41.71
CA ASN A 513 3.67 -20.41 41.30
C ASN A 513 2.73 -20.27 40.09
N LEU A 514 2.18 -19.08 39.86
CA LEU A 514 1.28 -18.79 38.74
C LEU A 514 2.09 -18.33 37.52
N LEU A 515 2.10 -19.16 36.48
CA LEU A 515 2.82 -18.93 35.24
C LEU A 515 1.86 -18.99 34.05
N LEU A 516 2.01 -18.08 33.09
CA LEU A 516 1.27 -18.08 31.83
C LEU A 516 2.26 -18.32 30.68
N ALA A 517 1.97 -19.27 29.80
CA ALA A 517 2.78 -19.53 28.61
C ALA A 517 1.90 -19.50 27.35
N ALA A 518 2.35 -18.78 26.31
CA ALA A 518 1.64 -18.70 25.05
C ALA A 518 2.19 -19.75 24.07
N ASP A 519 1.38 -20.74 23.72
CA ASP A 519 1.68 -21.74 22.70
C ASP A 519 0.84 -21.53 21.44
N LEU A 520 1.43 -21.77 20.26
CA LEU A 520 0.78 -21.51 18.97
C LEU A 520 -0.28 -22.55 18.57
N VAL A 521 -0.38 -23.68 19.28
CA VAL A 521 -1.31 -24.79 18.97
C VAL A 521 -2.25 -25.04 20.16
N ASP A 522 -1.70 -25.18 21.36
CA ASP A 522 -2.47 -25.46 22.58
C ASP A 522 -2.98 -24.18 23.28
N GLY A 523 -2.73 -23.01 22.70
CA GLY A 523 -3.20 -21.72 23.19
C GLY A 523 -2.50 -21.25 24.47
N LEU A 524 -3.26 -20.63 25.38
CA LEU A 524 -2.72 -20.13 26.64
C LEU A 524 -2.64 -21.27 27.67
N GLN A 525 -1.43 -21.66 28.02
CA GLN A 525 -1.13 -22.62 29.09
C GLN A 525 -0.95 -21.89 30.41
N VAL A 526 -1.58 -22.39 31.48
CA VAL A 526 -1.46 -21.83 32.83
C VAL A 526 -0.96 -22.90 33.81
N SER A 527 0.07 -22.58 34.58
CA SER A 527 0.52 -23.35 35.75
C SER A 527 0.15 -22.60 37.02
N ILE A 528 -0.21 -23.33 38.08
CA ILE A 528 -0.50 -22.79 39.42
C ILE A 528 0.45 -23.34 40.50
N ASP A 529 1.46 -24.11 40.12
CA ASP A 529 2.36 -24.84 41.02
C ASP A 529 3.85 -24.64 40.71
N GLY A 530 4.19 -23.57 39.98
CA GLY A 530 5.56 -23.17 39.65
C GLY A 530 6.15 -23.94 38.46
N GLY A 531 5.30 -24.39 37.55
CA GLY A 531 5.64 -25.10 36.32
C GLY A 531 5.67 -26.63 36.43
N ARG A 532 5.14 -27.24 37.50
CA ARG A 532 5.11 -28.71 37.64
C ARG A 532 3.93 -29.33 36.88
N THR A 533 2.82 -28.62 36.82
CA THR A 533 1.65 -28.97 36.00
C THR A 533 1.13 -27.74 35.26
N TRP A 534 0.54 -27.97 34.09
CA TRP A 534 0.01 -26.95 33.20
C TRP A 534 -1.40 -27.34 32.75
N THR A 535 -2.22 -26.35 32.41
CA THR A 535 -3.54 -26.58 31.80
C THR A 535 -3.89 -25.47 30.83
N ALA A 536 -4.43 -25.84 29.67
CA ALA A 536 -4.97 -24.88 28.71
C ALA A 536 -6.13 -24.06 29.32
N ARG A 537 -6.20 -22.76 28.97
CA ARG A 537 -7.21 -21.80 29.44
C ARG A 537 -7.81 -20.99 28.30
N ASN A 538 -8.24 -21.71 27.27
CA ASN A 538 -8.78 -21.16 26.03
C ASN A 538 -10.32 -21.02 26.02
N GLU A 539 -11.02 -21.39 27.10
CA GLU A 539 -12.48 -21.29 27.22
C GLU A 539 -12.93 -19.82 27.12
N GLY A 540 -13.36 -19.38 25.92
CA GLY A 540 -13.74 -17.99 25.63
C GLY A 540 -12.79 -17.22 24.71
N LEU A 541 -11.62 -17.78 24.37
CA LEU A 541 -10.76 -17.25 23.30
C LEU A 541 -11.23 -17.75 21.93
N GLU A 542 -11.74 -16.86 21.09
CA GLU A 542 -12.20 -17.19 19.73
C GLU A 542 -11.05 -17.57 18.79
N ASN A 543 -9.83 -17.11 19.09
CA ASN A 543 -8.59 -17.45 18.40
C ASN A 543 -7.61 -18.13 19.38
N ILE A 544 -7.19 -19.36 19.05
CA ILE A 544 -6.29 -20.19 19.87
C ILE A 544 -4.80 -20.00 19.55
N VAL A 545 -4.43 -18.94 18.82
CA VAL A 545 -3.03 -18.59 18.47
C VAL A 545 -2.58 -17.34 19.23
N PRO A 546 -2.37 -17.42 20.56
CA PRO A 546 -1.77 -16.35 21.33
C PRO A 546 -0.29 -16.22 21.01
N THR A 547 0.17 -14.97 20.94
CA THR A 547 1.55 -14.61 20.61
C THR A 547 2.19 -13.80 21.73
N SER A 548 1.38 -13.16 22.56
CA SER A 548 1.79 -12.37 23.72
C SER A 548 0.78 -12.54 24.86
N CYS A 549 1.25 -12.43 26.09
CA CYS A 549 0.40 -12.31 27.26
C CYS A 549 1.03 -11.37 28.29
N ALA A 550 0.20 -10.80 29.16
CA ALA A 550 0.62 -10.03 30.32
C ALA A 550 -0.35 -10.32 31.47
N VAL A 551 0.12 -10.24 32.72
CA VAL A 551 -0.69 -10.50 33.91
C VAL A 551 -0.25 -9.64 35.08
N GLY A 552 -1.22 -9.13 35.84
CA GLY A 552 -1.00 -8.41 37.09
C GLY A 552 -2.29 -8.32 37.91
N GLY A 553 -2.20 -8.47 39.22
CA GLY A 553 -3.38 -8.59 40.08
C GLY A 553 -4.25 -9.78 39.65
N THR A 554 -5.50 -9.53 39.28
CA THR A 554 -6.37 -10.54 38.65
C THR A 554 -6.54 -10.32 37.14
N THR A 555 -5.97 -9.27 36.55
CA THR A 555 -6.18 -8.95 35.13
C THR A 555 -5.14 -9.66 34.25
N VAL A 556 -5.62 -10.28 33.17
CA VAL A 556 -4.83 -10.93 32.12
C VAL A 556 -5.14 -10.27 30.78
N TYR A 557 -4.09 -10.00 30.01
CA TYR A 557 -4.18 -9.63 28.60
C TYR A 557 -3.52 -10.70 27.73
N VAL A 558 -4.12 -11.00 26.58
CA VAL A 558 -3.56 -11.89 25.55
C VAL A 558 -3.62 -11.21 24.19
N GLY A 559 -2.46 -10.95 23.60
CA GLY A 559 -2.37 -10.49 22.23
C GLY A 559 -2.27 -11.68 21.28
N THR A 560 -2.94 -11.58 20.15
CA THR A 560 -3.08 -12.65 19.16
C THR A 560 -2.62 -12.21 17.77
N GLN A 561 -2.32 -13.19 16.92
CA GLN A 561 -2.11 -12.94 15.51
C GLN A 561 -3.45 -12.77 14.80
N GLY A 562 -3.71 -11.56 14.28
CA GLY A 562 -4.88 -11.23 13.46
C GLY A 562 -6.21 -10.93 14.18
N CYS A 563 -6.31 -11.14 15.50
CA CYS A 563 -7.56 -11.00 16.27
C CYS A 563 -7.50 -9.99 17.43
N GLY A 564 -6.46 -9.16 17.49
CA GLY A 564 -6.30 -8.10 18.48
C GLY A 564 -5.81 -8.59 19.85
N VAL A 565 -6.21 -7.86 20.89
CA VAL A 565 -5.93 -8.16 22.30
C VAL A 565 -7.24 -8.56 22.98
N PHE A 566 -7.21 -9.67 23.70
CA PHE A 566 -8.28 -10.08 24.61
C PHE A 566 -7.90 -9.71 26.03
N SER A 567 -8.87 -9.26 26.84
CA SER A 567 -8.70 -9.10 28.29
C SER A 567 -9.64 -10.02 29.07
N GLY A 568 -9.24 -10.38 30.29
CA GLY A 568 -10.01 -11.24 31.16
C GLY A 568 -9.46 -11.25 32.59
N GLU A 569 -10.21 -11.86 33.50
CA GLU A 569 -9.88 -11.94 34.92
C GLU A 569 -9.50 -13.38 35.31
N ILE A 570 -8.33 -13.58 35.92
CA ILE A 570 -7.81 -14.87 36.38
C ILE A 570 -8.10 -15.12 37.86
N ASP A 571 -8.67 -16.30 38.13
CA ASP A 571 -8.78 -16.87 39.47
C ASP A 571 -7.42 -17.42 39.90
N LEU A 572 -6.80 -16.79 40.90
CA LEU A 572 -5.42 -17.08 41.33
C LEU A 572 -5.24 -18.45 42.01
N GLU A 573 -6.32 -19.13 42.42
CA GLU A 573 -6.26 -20.46 43.06
C GLU A 573 -6.39 -21.60 42.04
N THR A 574 -7.23 -21.41 41.01
CA THR A 574 -7.57 -22.43 40.01
C THR A 574 -6.93 -22.18 38.64
N GLY A 575 -6.37 -20.98 38.44
CA GLY A 575 -5.83 -20.52 37.17
C GLY A 575 -6.89 -20.40 36.07
N LYS A 576 -8.18 -20.37 36.39
CA LYS A 576 -9.27 -20.18 35.41
C LYS A 576 -9.36 -18.71 35.01
N ILE A 577 -9.63 -18.44 33.73
CA ILE A 577 -9.77 -17.08 33.21
C ILE A 577 -11.21 -16.87 32.73
N ALA A 578 -11.82 -15.77 33.14
CA ALA A 578 -13.08 -15.27 32.60
C ALA A 578 -12.78 -14.12 31.64
N TRP A 579 -12.88 -14.38 30.34
CA TRP A 579 -12.65 -13.38 29.29
C TRP A 579 -13.82 -12.40 29.19
N GLU A 580 -13.52 -11.12 28.93
CA GLU A 580 -14.54 -10.12 28.60
C GLU A 580 -15.10 -10.45 27.18
N PRO A 581 -16.43 -10.63 27.02
CA PRO A 581 -17.02 -11.18 25.79
C PRO A 581 -17.29 -10.15 24.68
N ASP A 582 -17.01 -8.87 24.93
CA ASP A 582 -17.35 -7.75 24.05
C ASP A 582 -16.20 -7.41 23.09
N ARG A 583 -16.49 -7.25 21.78
CA ARG A 583 -15.49 -6.87 20.77
C ARG A 583 -14.89 -5.48 20.99
N CYS A 584 -15.53 -4.62 21.77
CA CYS A 584 -14.96 -3.34 22.22
C CYS A 584 -13.69 -3.50 23.07
N ASN A 585 -13.40 -4.71 23.57
CA ASN A 585 -12.16 -5.00 24.31
C ASN A 585 -10.89 -5.13 23.44
N LYS A 586 -11.00 -4.94 22.11
CA LYS A 586 -9.90 -5.00 21.15
C LYS A 586 -9.56 -3.60 20.57
N PRO A 587 -8.29 -3.32 20.24
CA PRO A 587 -7.89 -2.14 19.45
C PRO A 587 -8.67 -1.99 18.13
N VAL A 588 -8.97 -0.75 17.73
CA VAL A 588 -9.91 -0.43 16.64
C VAL A 588 -9.21 0.39 15.53
N PRO A 589 -8.55 -0.25 14.54
CA PRO A 589 -7.81 0.48 13.52
C PRO A 589 -8.73 1.29 12.60
N ALA A 590 -8.17 2.35 12.01
CA ALA A 590 -8.78 2.97 10.84
C ALA A 590 -8.91 1.93 9.71
N VAL A 591 -10.05 1.88 9.02
CA VAL A 591 -10.25 1.05 7.83
C VAL A 591 -10.37 1.95 6.61
N HIS A 592 -9.65 1.62 5.54
CA HIS A 592 -9.50 2.41 4.31
C HIS A 592 -10.24 1.82 3.10
N SER A 593 -10.44 0.50 3.07
CA SER A 593 -11.25 -0.18 2.05
C SER A 593 -11.90 -1.43 2.60
N MET A 594 -13.05 -1.79 2.03
CA MET A 594 -13.84 -2.97 2.40
C MET A 594 -14.48 -3.59 1.15
N GLU A 595 -14.45 -4.92 1.06
CA GLU A 595 -15.14 -5.70 0.04
C GLU A 595 -16.06 -6.72 0.72
N ILE A 596 -17.29 -6.87 0.23
CA ILE A 596 -18.28 -7.83 0.73
C ILE A 596 -18.62 -8.78 -0.41
N GLN A 597 -18.56 -10.09 -0.15
CA GLN A 597 -19.05 -11.14 -1.05
C GLN A 597 -20.11 -11.97 -0.32
N VAL A 598 -21.27 -12.13 -0.95
CA VAL A 598 -22.35 -13.04 -0.53
C VAL A 598 -22.13 -14.37 -1.24
N ASP A 599 -22.28 -15.48 -0.53
CA ASP A 599 -22.24 -16.81 -1.13
C ASP A 599 -23.35 -16.96 -2.19
N PRO A 600 -23.04 -17.42 -3.42
CA PRO A 600 -24.01 -17.52 -4.51
C PRO A 600 -25.03 -18.67 -4.33
N THR A 601 -24.85 -19.52 -3.32
CA THR A 601 -25.64 -20.72 -3.03
C THR A 601 -26.39 -20.65 -1.68
N ASP A 602 -25.87 -19.91 -0.70
CA ASP A 602 -26.47 -19.74 0.63
C ASP A 602 -26.32 -18.30 1.18
N SER A 603 -27.37 -17.49 1.06
CA SER A 603 -27.42 -16.10 1.51
C SER A 603 -27.10 -15.82 2.99
N ASP A 604 -27.11 -16.85 3.86
CA ASP A 604 -26.69 -16.68 5.26
C ASP A 604 -25.15 -16.77 5.43
N ILE A 605 -24.41 -17.14 4.38
CA ILE A 605 -22.94 -17.15 4.36
C ILE A 605 -22.42 -15.85 3.73
N LEU A 606 -21.65 -15.10 4.53
CA LEU A 606 -21.08 -13.80 4.16
C LEU A 606 -19.58 -13.78 4.38
N PHE A 607 -18.85 -13.17 3.46
CA PHE A 607 -17.41 -12.96 3.54
C PHE A 607 -17.09 -11.48 3.36
N VAL A 608 -16.27 -10.93 4.26
CA VAL A 608 -15.88 -9.52 4.21
C VAL A 608 -14.38 -9.37 4.44
N SER A 609 -13.71 -8.62 3.57
CA SER A 609 -12.31 -8.22 3.73
C SER A 609 -12.20 -6.75 4.12
N ALA A 610 -11.14 -6.41 4.87
CA ALA A 610 -10.86 -5.04 5.28
C ALA A 610 -9.36 -4.72 5.20
N ASN A 611 -9.03 -3.47 4.88
CA ASN A 611 -7.66 -2.96 4.86
C ASN A 611 -7.48 -1.74 5.80
N PRO A 612 -6.56 -1.80 6.79
CA PRO A 612 -6.05 -3.03 7.39
C PRO A 612 -7.20 -3.85 7.98
N GLY A 613 -7.05 -5.19 8.07
CA GLY A 613 -8.03 -6.00 8.79
C GLY A 613 -8.30 -7.44 8.35
N GLY A 614 -7.69 -7.99 7.29
CA GLY A 614 -7.85 -9.43 6.98
C GLY A 614 -9.27 -9.81 6.53
N LEU A 615 -9.74 -11.01 6.91
CA LEU A 615 -11.00 -11.59 6.43
C LEU A 615 -11.93 -12.04 7.59
N MET A 616 -13.24 -11.82 7.48
CA MET A 616 -14.26 -12.26 8.44
C MET A 616 -15.43 -12.99 7.76
N ARG A 617 -15.97 -14.03 8.42
CA ARG A 617 -17.11 -14.84 7.95
C ARG A 617 -18.29 -14.72 8.89
N SER A 618 -19.49 -14.71 8.32
CA SER A 618 -20.71 -15.10 9.01
C SER A 618 -21.33 -16.34 8.34
N THR A 619 -22.11 -17.09 9.12
CA THR A 619 -22.89 -18.28 8.68
C THR A 619 -24.34 -18.22 9.20
N ASP A 620 -24.80 -17.02 9.56
CA ASP A 620 -26.13 -16.72 10.07
C ASP A 620 -26.62 -15.34 9.58
N GLY A 621 -26.17 -14.97 8.37
CA GLY A 621 -26.53 -13.73 7.70
C GLY A 621 -26.06 -12.46 8.42
N GLY A 622 -24.90 -12.56 9.09
CA GLY A 622 -24.24 -11.47 9.82
C GLY A 622 -24.59 -11.36 11.31
N GLY A 623 -25.42 -12.24 11.85
CA GLY A 623 -25.82 -12.21 13.27
C GLY A 623 -24.64 -12.48 14.22
N THR A 624 -23.73 -13.36 13.80
CA THR A 624 -22.43 -13.59 14.42
C THR A 624 -21.33 -13.59 13.36
N TRP A 625 -20.17 -13.06 13.75
CA TRP A 625 -18.97 -13.02 12.92
C TRP A 625 -17.86 -13.81 13.58
N ARG A 626 -17.05 -14.49 12.75
CA ARG A 626 -15.85 -15.21 13.17
C ARG A 626 -14.64 -14.58 12.50
N ASP A 627 -13.74 -14.02 13.31
CA ASP A 627 -12.37 -13.69 12.94
C ASP A 627 -11.46 -14.88 13.26
N ARG A 628 -10.95 -15.55 12.22
CA ARG A 628 -10.08 -16.75 12.33
C ARG A 628 -8.74 -16.60 11.61
N ASN A 629 -8.21 -15.38 11.57
CA ASN A 629 -6.98 -14.99 10.86
C ASN A 629 -5.68 -15.53 11.47
N GLY A 630 -5.76 -16.60 12.27
CA GLY A 630 -4.63 -17.28 12.88
C GLY A 630 -3.59 -17.67 11.84
N ILE A 631 -2.34 -17.32 12.12
CA ILE A 631 -1.16 -17.62 11.29
C ILE A 631 -1.07 -16.83 9.96
N THR A 632 -2.07 -16.05 9.54
CA THR A 632 -1.89 -15.09 8.43
C THR A 632 -0.89 -13.98 8.80
N PRO A 633 0.18 -13.77 8.02
CA PRO A 633 1.20 -12.80 8.37
C PRO A 633 0.78 -11.38 7.96
N SER A 634 0.50 -10.50 8.93
CA SER A 634 0.67 -9.04 8.71
C SER A 634 2.15 -8.63 8.91
N VAL A 635 3.05 -9.42 8.31
CA VAL A 635 4.51 -9.38 8.51
C VAL A 635 5.17 -8.60 7.37
N VAL A 636 5.73 -7.42 7.66
CA VAL A 636 6.75 -6.70 6.86
C VAL A 636 6.45 -6.39 5.39
N VAL A 637 6.13 -5.12 5.14
CA VAL A 637 6.38 -4.32 3.93
C VAL A 637 6.76 -2.91 4.39
N ASP A 638 7.76 -2.26 3.79
CA ASP A 638 8.27 -0.96 4.26
C ASP A 638 7.37 0.26 3.93
N ASP A 639 6.08 0.04 3.66
CA ASP A 639 5.11 1.07 3.29
C ASP A 639 3.80 0.95 4.10
N PRO A 640 3.55 1.85 5.08
CA PRO A 640 2.32 1.86 5.87
C PRO A 640 1.07 2.22 5.05
N LYS A 641 1.18 2.59 3.77
CA LYS A 641 0.04 2.84 2.86
C LYS A 641 -0.30 1.64 1.96
N ARG A 642 0.46 0.54 2.01
CA ARG A 642 0.31 -0.59 1.06
C ARG A 642 0.25 -1.99 1.67
N GLN A 643 0.27 -2.13 3.00
CA GLN A 643 0.04 -3.43 3.63
C GLN A 643 -1.44 -3.79 3.66
N GLY A 644 -1.76 -5.09 3.51
CA GLY A 644 -3.12 -5.58 3.74
C GLY A 644 -4.09 -5.52 2.55
N TYR A 645 -3.60 -5.34 1.32
CA TYR A 645 -4.40 -5.68 0.14
C TYR A 645 -4.57 -7.20 0.04
N TYR A 646 -5.64 -7.70 0.64
CA TYR A 646 -6.09 -9.09 0.51
C TYR A 646 -7.01 -9.19 -0.70
N THR A 647 -6.50 -9.75 -1.81
CA THR A 647 -7.39 -10.42 -2.76
C THR A 647 -7.75 -11.79 -2.17
N PHE A 648 -9.02 -12.16 -2.20
CA PHE A 648 -9.46 -13.50 -1.86
C PHE A 648 -10.37 -14.04 -2.97
N ALA A 649 -10.43 -15.36 -3.07
CA ALA A 649 -11.34 -16.07 -3.95
C ALA A 649 -11.98 -17.23 -3.17
N ILE A 650 -13.29 -17.39 -3.32
CA ILE A 650 -14.07 -18.49 -2.77
C ILE A 650 -14.35 -19.48 -3.90
N ASP A 651 -14.28 -20.79 -3.64
CA ASP A 651 -14.75 -21.80 -4.60
C ASP A 651 -16.27 -21.65 -4.78
N PRO A 652 -16.78 -21.41 -6.00
CA PRO A 652 -18.21 -21.21 -6.24
C PRO A 652 -19.07 -22.45 -5.96
N ASN A 653 -18.47 -23.62 -5.69
CA ASN A 653 -19.17 -24.87 -5.39
C ASN A 653 -18.97 -25.39 -3.95
N ASP A 654 -17.99 -24.86 -3.20
CA ASP A 654 -17.65 -25.30 -1.83
C ASP A 654 -17.09 -24.11 -1.04
N PRO A 655 -17.94 -23.29 -0.39
CA PRO A 655 -17.50 -22.04 0.24
C PRO A 655 -16.59 -22.23 1.45
N ASP A 656 -16.47 -23.46 1.99
CA ASP A 656 -15.46 -23.77 3.01
C ASP A 656 -14.03 -23.79 2.41
N ARG A 657 -13.90 -23.92 1.08
CA ARG A 657 -12.66 -23.74 0.30
C ARG A 657 -12.49 -22.31 -0.16
N MET A 658 -11.40 -21.70 0.30
CA MET A 658 -11.03 -20.35 -0.14
C MET A 658 -9.52 -20.17 -0.18
N TRP A 659 -9.12 -19.18 -0.97
CA TRP A 659 -7.74 -18.81 -1.23
C TRP A 659 -7.56 -17.32 -0.91
N VAL A 660 -6.54 -16.99 -0.13
CA VAL A 660 -6.27 -15.61 0.34
C VAL A 660 -4.84 -15.22 -0.02
N GLY A 661 -4.72 -14.14 -0.79
CA GLY A 661 -3.46 -13.57 -1.23
C GLY A 661 -2.98 -12.49 -0.25
N THR A 662 -1.66 -12.37 -0.09
CA THR A 662 -1.05 -11.37 0.78
C THR A 662 0.00 -10.54 0.04
N TRP A 663 0.19 -9.30 0.47
CA TRP A 663 1.25 -8.45 -0.07
C TRP A 663 2.61 -8.86 0.51
N GLY A 664 3.45 -9.54 -0.27
CA GLY A 664 4.84 -9.85 0.07
C GLY A 664 5.04 -11.12 0.92
N LYS A 665 4.00 -11.94 1.13
CA LYS A 665 4.07 -13.19 1.93
C LYS A 665 3.40 -14.41 1.29
N GLY A 666 2.95 -14.31 0.04
CA GLY A 666 2.40 -15.43 -0.71
C GLY A 666 0.92 -15.69 -0.42
N ILE A 667 0.48 -16.93 -0.61
CA ILE A 667 -0.92 -17.35 -0.61
C ILE A 667 -1.22 -18.39 0.48
N TYR A 668 -2.45 -18.32 0.99
CA TYR A 668 -2.99 -19.19 2.04
C TYR A 668 -4.26 -19.86 1.53
N LYS A 669 -4.51 -21.10 1.98
CA LYS A 669 -5.75 -21.83 1.73
C LYS A 669 -6.46 -22.11 3.03
N SER A 670 -7.79 -22.14 2.99
CA SER A 670 -8.65 -22.63 4.07
C SER A 670 -9.60 -23.70 3.52
N PHE A 671 -9.97 -24.65 4.38
CA PHE A 671 -10.94 -25.74 4.10
C PHE A 671 -12.07 -25.82 5.14
N ASP A 672 -12.18 -24.84 6.06
CA ASP A 672 -13.29 -24.68 7.01
C ASP A 672 -13.88 -23.25 6.97
N ALA A 673 -13.58 -22.55 5.87
CA ALA A 673 -13.75 -21.11 5.69
C ALA A 673 -13.39 -20.24 6.91
N MET A 674 -12.20 -20.45 7.49
CA MET A 674 -11.24 -19.36 7.78
C MET A 674 -9.94 -19.77 8.47
N LEU A 675 -9.66 -21.06 8.67
CA LEU A 675 -8.39 -21.51 9.23
C LEU A 675 -7.28 -21.34 8.19
N LEU A 676 -6.82 -20.11 8.02
CA LEU A 676 -5.79 -19.67 7.09
C LEU A 676 -4.37 -20.04 7.56
N ASN A 677 -4.25 -21.16 8.29
CA ASN A 677 -3.01 -21.68 8.85
C ASN A 677 -2.33 -22.72 7.95
N ILE A 678 -2.83 -22.92 6.72
CA ILE A 678 -2.21 -23.74 5.69
C ILE A 678 -1.54 -22.77 4.70
N PRO A 679 -0.23 -22.50 4.85
CA PRO A 679 0.52 -21.77 3.84
C PRO A 679 0.50 -22.60 2.58
N ALA A 680 -0.23 -22.12 1.58
CA ALA A 680 -0.37 -22.77 0.30
C ALA A 680 0.66 -22.19 -0.68
N PHE A 681 1.89 -21.89 -0.22
CA PHE A 681 2.96 -21.33 -1.05
C PHE A 681 3.89 -22.40 -1.68
N GLY A 682 3.54 -23.67 -1.52
CA GLY A 682 4.25 -24.85 -2.00
C GLY A 682 5.37 -25.36 -1.08
N GLU A 683 5.68 -26.66 -1.14
CA GLU A 683 6.76 -27.31 -0.37
C GLU A 683 8.13 -26.64 -0.54
N ARG A 684 8.37 -26.02 -1.71
CA ARG A 684 9.59 -25.26 -2.04
C ARG A 684 9.53 -23.78 -1.64
N MET A 685 8.48 -23.36 -0.94
CA MET A 685 8.19 -21.96 -0.59
C MET A 685 8.12 -21.02 -1.81
N THR A 686 7.73 -21.54 -2.99
CA THR A 686 7.76 -20.85 -4.28
C THR A 686 7.07 -19.48 -4.27
N LEU A 687 5.91 -19.36 -3.60
CA LEU A 687 5.16 -18.10 -3.51
C LEU A 687 5.52 -17.23 -2.29
N LEU A 688 6.37 -17.71 -1.37
CA LEU A 688 6.77 -16.94 -0.19
C LEU A 688 7.57 -15.71 -0.62
N GLY A 689 7.21 -14.54 -0.10
CA GLY A 689 7.86 -13.27 -0.43
C GLY A 689 7.21 -12.47 -1.56
N LYS A 690 6.24 -13.04 -2.30
CA LYS A 690 5.59 -12.38 -3.43
C LYS A 690 4.36 -11.57 -3.04
N GLU A 691 4.09 -10.52 -3.81
CA GLU A 691 2.90 -9.67 -3.72
C GLU A 691 1.76 -10.30 -4.53
N ILE A 692 0.72 -10.78 -3.86
CA ILE A 692 -0.43 -11.39 -4.56
C ILE A 692 -1.43 -10.31 -4.96
N TYR A 693 -1.55 -10.04 -6.26
CA TYR A 693 -2.46 -9.01 -6.78
C TYR A 693 -3.83 -9.55 -7.20
N ARG A 694 -3.90 -10.79 -7.68
CA ARG A 694 -5.16 -11.45 -8.07
C ARG A 694 -5.05 -12.96 -7.89
N ILE A 695 -6.15 -13.59 -7.46
CA ILE A 695 -6.34 -15.04 -7.43
C ILE A 695 -7.52 -15.39 -8.31
N VAL A 696 -7.42 -16.48 -9.08
CA VAL A 696 -8.56 -17.07 -9.77
C VAL A 696 -8.57 -18.59 -9.60
N ILE A 697 -9.73 -19.13 -9.22
CA ILE A 697 -9.98 -20.56 -9.04
C ILE A 697 -10.63 -21.11 -10.32
N ALA A 698 -10.24 -22.30 -10.76
CA ALA A 698 -10.87 -22.93 -11.92
C ALA A 698 -12.25 -23.51 -11.54
N PRO A 699 -13.32 -23.19 -12.31
CA PRO A 699 -14.69 -23.62 -11.96
C PRO A 699 -14.93 -25.13 -12.15
N ASP A 700 -14.05 -25.81 -12.90
CA ASP A 700 -14.03 -27.26 -13.13
C ASP A 700 -13.15 -28.03 -12.13
N ASP A 701 -12.22 -27.37 -11.46
CA ASP A 701 -11.29 -27.98 -10.50
C ASP A 701 -10.80 -26.96 -9.44
N PRO A 702 -11.32 -27.01 -8.20
CA PRO A 702 -10.96 -26.05 -7.16
C PRO A 702 -9.57 -26.26 -6.53
N ASP A 703 -8.88 -27.34 -6.90
CA ASP A 703 -7.46 -27.54 -6.58
C ASP A 703 -6.52 -26.99 -7.67
N ARG A 704 -7.09 -26.49 -8.79
CA ARG A 704 -6.40 -25.73 -9.85
C ARG A 704 -6.62 -24.23 -9.69
N VAL A 705 -5.55 -23.52 -9.30
CA VAL A 705 -5.60 -22.08 -8.97
C VAL A 705 -4.44 -21.32 -9.59
N TYR A 706 -4.74 -20.10 -10.05
CA TYR A 706 -3.82 -19.19 -10.72
C TYR A 706 -3.64 -17.90 -9.92
N VAL A 707 -2.40 -17.41 -9.86
CA VAL A 707 -1.99 -16.34 -8.93
C VAL A 707 -1.13 -15.31 -9.65
N ALA A 708 -1.54 -14.05 -9.62
CA ALA A 708 -0.87 -12.91 -10.24
C ALA A 708 0.07 -12.23 -9.24
N THR A 709 1.33 -12.00 -9.62
CA THR A 709 2.33 -11.39 -8.74
C THR A 709 3.25 -10.41 -9.45
N GLU A 710 4.09 -9.69 -8.70
CA GLU A 710 5.20 -8.88 -9.22
C GLU A 710 6.34 -9.73 -9.83
N GLN A 711 6.33 -11.04 -9.54
CA GLN A 711 7.28 -12.05 -10.02
C GLN A 711 6.65 -13.09 -10.96
N GLY A 712 5.50 -12.76 -11.56
CA GLY A 712 4.88 -13.47 -12.68
C GLY A 712 3.58 -14.17 -12.31
N VAL A 713 3.18 -15.15 -13.11
CA VAL A 713 2.02 -16.02 -12.82
C VAL A 713 2.50 -17.33 -12.21
N PHE A 714 1.75 -17.81 -11.23
CA PHE A 714 1.99 -19.11 -10.61
C PHE A 714 0.71 -19.94 -10.68
N ARG A 715 0.86 -21.24 -10.97
CA ARG A 715 -0.22 -22.23 -10.90
C ARG A 715 0.10 -23.29 -9.86
N THR A 716 -0.96 -23.76 -9.23
CA THR A 716 -1.02 -25.07 -8.59
C THR A 716 -2.12 -25.88 -9.27
N SER A 717 -1.95 -27.20 -9.34
CA SER A 717 -2.97 -28.17 -9.73
C SER A 717 -3.10 -29.30 -8.69
N ASP A 718 -2.56 -29.08 -7.49
CA ASP A 718 -2.49 -30.03 -6.37
C ASP A 718 -2.92 -29.39 -5.04
N GLY A 719 -3.79 -28.38 -5.14
CA GLY A 719 -4.37 -27.71 -3.99
C GLY A 719 -3.40 -26.82 -3.21
N GLY A 720 -2.26 -26.45 -3.80
CA GLY A 720 -1.26 -25.52 -3.25
C GLY A 720 -0.01 -26.20 -2.69
N THR A 721 0.12 -27.52 -2.88
CA THR A 721 1.24 -28.35 -2.40
C THR A 721 2.50 -28.07 -3.21
N THR A 722 2.36 -27.87 -4.51
CA THR A 722 3.41 -27.37 -5.40
C THR A 722 2.92 -26.18 -6.21
N TRP A 723 3.87 -25.32 -6.56
CA TRP A 723 3.65 -24.21 -7.49
C TRP A 723 4.73 -24.22 -8.54
N GLU A 724 4.28 -24.13 -9.77
CA GLU A 724 5.11 -23.83 -10.93
C GLU A 724 4.98 -22.36 -11.29
N ALA A 725 6.12 -21.74 -11.63
CA ALA A 725 6.11 -20.43 -12.25
C ALA A 725 5.67 -20.61 -13.70
N MET A 726 4.48 -20.16 -14.03
CA MET A 726 4.07 -20.00 -15.41
C MET A 726 4.62 -18.64 -15.85
N ASN A 727 5.88 -18.60 -16.27
CA ASN A 727 6.57 -17.36 -16.62
C ASN A 727 7.26 -17.42 -17.99
N ASP A 728 7.48 -18.61 -18.53
CA ASP A 728 8.04 -18.76 -19.88
C ASP A 728 7.10 -18.06 -20.86
N GLY A 729 7.63 -17.29 -21.81
CA GLY A 729 6.84 -16.43 -22.72
C GLY A 729 6.38 -15.07 -22.15
N LEU A 730 6.34 -14.85 -20.83
CA LEU A 730 6.07 -13.52 -20.26
C LEU A 730 7.23 -12.55 -20.51
N GLY A 731 6.94 -11.40 -21.13
CA GLY A 731 7.92 -10.32 -21.36
C GLY A 731 8.15 -9.41 -20.15
N THR A 732 7.35 -9.54 -19.10
CA THR A 732 7.64 -9.02 -17.75
C THR A 732 7.02 -9.90 -16.68
N THR A 733 7.62 -9.90 -15.50
CA THR A 733 7.08 -10.61 -14.35
C THR A 733 6.02 -9.80 -13.59
N GLN A 734 5.81 -8.51 -13.88
CA GLN A 734 4.83 -7.72 -13.11
C GLN A 734 3.38 -7.93 -13.61
N VAL A 735 2.73 -9.01 -13.19
CA VAL A 735 1.37 -9.38 -13.61
C VAL A 735 0.35 -8.87 -12.59
N ARG A 736 -0.38 -7.79 -12.92
CA ARG A 736 -1.31 -7.09 -12.02
C ARG A 736 -2.71 -7.67 -11.97
N SER A 737 -3.14 -8.37 -13.01
CA SER A 737 -4.48 -8.94 -13.10
C SER A 737 -4.46 -10.32 -13.74
N LEU A 738 -5.39 -11.17 -13.31
CA LEU A 738 -5.73 -12.43 -13.93
C LEU A 738 -7.25 -12.49 -14.12
N LEU A 739 -7.66 -13.03 -15.27
CA LEU A 739 -9.06 -13.37 -15.56
C LEU A 739 -9.12 -14.85 -15.93
N LEU A 740 -10.13 -15.57 -15.45
CA LEU A 740 -10.55 -16.87 -15.96
C LEU A 740 -11.97 -16.75 -16.54
N THR A 741 -12.17 -16.97 -17.84
CA THR A 741 -13.52 -16.87 -18.45
C THR A 741 -14.31 -18.16 -18.31
N ALA A 742 -15.60 -18.12 -18.68
CA ALA A 742 -16.53 -19.25 -18.55
C ALA A 742 -16.19 -20.50 -19.40
N ASP A 743 -15.57 -20.32 -20.57
CA ASP A 743 -15.00 -21.42 -21.36
C ASP A 743 -13.66 -21.92 -20.76
N GLY A 744 -13.11 -21.21 -19.78
CA GLY A 744 -12.03 -21.61 -18.87
C GLY A 744 -10.77 -20.71 -18.88
N ARG A 745 -10.81 -19.52 -19.51
CA ARG A 745 -9.62 -18.90 -20.14
C ARG A 745 -8.78 -17.94 -19.30
N LEU A 746 -7.46 -18.13 -19.26
CA LEU A 746 -6.51 -17.42 -18.39
C LEU A 746 -5.78 -16.23 -19.07
N ILE A 747 -6.25 -14.98 -18.90
CA ILE A 747 -5.48 -13.78 -19.32
C ILE A 747 -4.56 -13.38 -18.17
N ALA A 748 -3.30 -13.02 -18.48
CA ALA A 748 -2.45 -12.21 -17.60
C ALA A 748 -2.35 -10.76 -18.11
N GLY A 749 -2.69 -9.79 -17.26
CA GLY A 749 -2.49 -8.36 -17.53
C GLY A 749 -1.27 -7.82 -16.79
N THR A 750 -0.29 -7.26 -17.51
CA THR A 750 1.01 -6.86 -16.93
C THR A 750 1.24 -5.36 -16.89
N LEU A 751 2.08 -4.91 -15.93
CA LEU A 751 2.47 -3.51 -15.80
C LEU A 751 3.47 -3.12 -16.90
N GLY A 752 2.96 -2.51 -17.97
CA GLY A 752 3.75 -1.90 -19.06
C GLY A 752 4.07 -2.80 -20.26
N TYR A 753 3.83 -4.12 -20.14
CA TYR A 753 4.13 -5.09 -21.20
C TYR A 753 2.87 -5.73 -21.80
N GLY A 754 1.69 -5.32 -21.33
CA GLY A 754 0.37 -5.63 -21.87
C GLY A 754 -0.18 -6.99 -21.46
N LEU A 755 -0.99 -7.60 -22.33
CA LEU A 755 -1.69 -8.85 -22.08
C LEU A 755 -0.88 -10.07 -22.54
N TYR A 756 -1.12 -11.23 -21.91
CA TYR A 756 -0.57 -12.52 -22.30
C TYR A 756 -1.64 -13.63 -22.18
N GLU A 757 -1.57 -14.63 -23.05
CA GLU A 757 -2.22 -15.94 -22.93
C GLU A 757 -1.28 -16.94 -22.29
N TYR A 758 -1.83 -17.93 -21.60
CA TYR A 758 -1.14 -19.17 -21.34
C TYR A 758 -1.55 -20.28 -22.33
N ASP A 759 -0.64 -20.69 -23.21
CA ASP A 759 -0.88 -21.79 -24.15
C ASP A 759 -0.70 -23.14 -23.43
N ARG A 760 -1.76 -23.96 -23.31
CA ARG A 760 -1.67 -25.27 -22.63
C ARG A 760 -1.13 -26.40 -23.52
N TRP A 761 -0.95 -26.19 -24.82
CA TRP A 761 -0.26 -27.14 -25.71
C TRP A 761 1.27 -26.96 -25.69
N TRP A 762 1.76 -25.73 -25.51
CA TRP A 762 3.18 -25.41 -25.46
C TRP A 762 3.73 -25.15 -24.04
N ASP A 763 2.85 -24.98 -23.04
CA ASP A 763 3.20 -24.72 -21.63
C ASP A 763 3.94 -23.38 -21.43
N GLU A 764 3.71 -22.41 -22.32
CA GLU A 764 4.31 -21.08 -22.29
C GLU A 764 3.24 -19.98 -22.42
N TRP A 765 3.59 -18.76 -22.02
CA TRP A 765 2.73 -17.61 -22.23
C TRP A 765 2.94 -17.02 -23.61
N ASP A 766 1.97 -17.21 -24.50
CA ASP A 766 1.92 -16.44 -25.72
C ASP A 766 1.74 -14.96 -25.38
N GLN A 767 2.82 -14.19 -25.61
CA GLN A 767 2.76 -12.75 -25.75
C GLN A 767 1.79 -12.45 -26.88
N LEU A 768 0.58 -12.11 -26.48
CA LEU A 768 -0.45 -11.52 -27.32
C LEU A 768 0.21 -10.37 -28.11
N PRO A 769 0.34 -10.44 -29.44
CA PRO A 769 1.46 -9.86 -30.21
C PRO A 769 1.85 -8.39 -29.96
N GLN A 770 3.14 -8.15 -29.60
CA GLN A 770 3.68 -6.81 -29.28
C GLN A 770 3.35 -5.73 -30.32
N LEU A 771 2.92 -4.57 -29.83
CA LEU A 771 2.92 -3.34 -30.61
C LEU A 771 4.35 -3.06 -31.05
N ARG A 772 4.49 -2.61 -32.30
CA ARG A 772 5.79 -2.63 -33.00
C ARG A 772 6.86 -1.79 -32.31
N GLU A 773 8.03 -2.40 -32.18
CA GLU A 773 9.37 -1.79 -32.13
C GLU A 773 9.50 -0.45 -31.36
N PHE A 774 9.48 -0.52 -30.03
CA PHE A 774 10.52 0.20 -29.29
C PHE A 774 11.79 -0.67 -29.28
N GLY A 775 12.95 -0.06 -29.51
CA GLY A 775 14.24 -0.74 -29.43
C GLY A 775 14.48 -1.35 -28.04
N THR A 776 15.39 -2.33 -27.97
CA THR A 776 15.72 -3.03 -26.71
C THR A 776 16.00 -2.07 -25.56
N PHE A 777 15.20 -2.14 -24.50
CA PHE A 777 15.51 -1.50 -23.23
C PHE A 777 16.89 -1.96 -22.75
N TRP A 778 17.78 -1.01 -22.45
CA TRP A 778 19.06 -1.31 -21.82
C TRP A 778 18.84 -1.86 -20.41
N PRO A 779 19.72 -2.77 -19.94
CA PRO A 779 19.54 -3.44 -18.65
C PRO A 779 19.48 -2.46 -17.47
N ILE A 780 18.63 -2.83 -16.50
CA ILE A 780 18.43 -2.12 -15.23
C ILE A 780 19.77 -1.88 -14.55
N TRP A 781 20.17 -0.62 -14.38
CA TRP A 781 21.38 -0.28 -13.63
C TRP A 781 21.11 -0.43 -12.11
N ASN A 782 21.80 -1.35 -11.46
CA ASN A 782 21.74 -1.61 -10.01
C ASN A 782 20.32 -1.83 -9.43
N GLY A 783 19.44 -2.53 -10.16
CA GLY A 783 18.20 -3.10 -9.59
C GLY A 783 17.14 -2.10 -9.13
N ARG A 784 17.18 -0.83 -9.58
CA ARG A 784 16.16 0.18 -9.26
C ARG A 784 15.32 0.51 -10.50
N PRO A 785 13.99 0.73 -10.37
CA PRO A 785 13.22 1.39 -11.42
C PRO A 785 13.75 2.82 -11.57
N LEU A 786 14.25 3.16 -12.77
CA LEU A 786 14.77 4.50 -13.06
C LEU A 786 13.62 5.51 -13.12
N TYR A 787 13.87 6.72 -12.63
CA TYR A 787 13.01 7.88 -12.87
C TYR A 787 12.93 8.15 -14.38
N GLN A 788 11.79 7.87 -14.99
CA GLN A 788 11.51 8.28 -16.36
C GLN A 788 11.17 9.77 -16.36
N TYR A 789 12.19 10.61 -16.50
CA TYR A 789 11.98 12.00 -16.89
C TYR A 789 11.57 12.03 -18.36
N SER A 790 10.42 12.64 -18.62
CA SER A 790 9.86 12.83 -19.95
C SER A 790 9.50 14.30 -20.14
N THR A 791 9.85 14.83 -21.30
CA THR A 791 9.51 16.20 -21.72
C THR A 791 8.84 16.13 -23.08
N LEU A 792 7.67 16.77 -23.21
CA LEU A 792 6.91 16.86 -24.45
C LEU A 792 6.92 18.31 -24.91
N LEU A 793 7.21 18.53 -26.18
CA LEU A 793 7.20 19.83 -26.83
C LEU A 793 6.36 19.73 -28.11
N ILE A 794 5.30 20.53 -28.20
CA ILE A 794 4.33 20.54 -29.31
C ILE A 794 4.55 21.81 -30.13
N ASP A 795 4.73 21.70 -31.44
CA ASP A 795 4.97 22.86 -32.31
C ASP A 795 3.72 23.78 -32.31
N PRO A 796 3.86 25.06 -31.91
CA PRO A 796 2.74 25.99 -31.79
C PRO A 796 2.12 26.38 -33.14
N SER A 797 2.80 26.11 -34.25
CA SER A 797 2.32 26.35 -35.63
C SER A 797 1.74 25.10 -36.30
N ASP A 798 2.19 23.91 -35.89
CA ASP A 798 1.67 22.62 -36.33
C ASP A 798 1.57 21.63 -35.15
N PRO A 799 0.41 21.46 -34.51
CA PRO A 799 0.27 20.52 -33.40
C PRO A 799 0.47 19.05 -33.78
N LYS A 800 0.63 18.72 -35.08
CA LYS A 800 1.05 17.39 -35.52
C LYS A 800 2.55 17.15 -35.35
N THR A 801 3.35 18.20 -35.29
CA THR A 801 4.78 18.13 -35.06
C THR A 801 5.05 18.21 -33.55
N MET A 802 5.57 17.13 -32.97
CA MET A 802 5.90 17.06 -31.55
C MET A 802 7.24 16.38 -31.32
N TYR A 803 7.89 16.72 -30.20
CA TYR A 803 9.16 16.16 -29.76
C TYR A 803 9.00 15.61 -28.35
N PHE A 804 9.55 14.42 -28.12
CA PHE A 804 9.50 13.70 -26.85
C PHE A 804 10.92 13.39 -26.40
N GLY A 805 11.40 14.11 -25.40
CA GLY A 805 12.70 13.91 -24.76
C GLY A 805 12.57 12.93 -23.61
N THR A 806 13.53 12.01 -23.49
CA THR A 806 13.52 10.93 -22.51
C THR A 806 14.87 10.74 -21.83
N PHE A 807 14.85 10.33 -20.56
CA PHE A 807 16.01 9.75 -19.90
C PHE A 807 15.88 8.21 -19.90
N PRO A 808 16.87 7.43 -20.38
CA PRO A 808 18.14 7.84 -21.00
C PRO A 808 18.11 7.86 -22.55
N ALA A 809 16.97 7.65 -23.20
CA ALA A 809 16.90 7.28 -24.63
C ALA A 809 16.89 8.46 -25.65
N GLY A 810 17.15 9.69 -25.21
CA GLY A 810 17.28 10.83 -26.11
C GLY A 810 15.93 11.40 -26.58
N ILE A 811 15.90 11.91 -27.82
CA ILE A 811 14.80 12.67 -28.41
C ILE A 811 14.12 11.85 -29.52
N TYR A 812 12.79 11.81 -29.47
CA TYR A 812 11.93 11.30 -30.52
C TYR A 812 11.12 12.44 -31.13
N LYS A 813 10.78 12.34 -32.42
CA LYS A 813 9.95 13.31 -33.16
C LYS A 813 8.80 12.61 -33.89
N THR A 814 7.63 13.22 -33.85
CA THR A 814 6.47 12.95 -34.73
C THR A 814 6.21 14.18 -35.62
N THR A 815 5.58 13.96 -36.77
CA THR A 815 5.07 15.01 -37.68
C THR A 815 3.63 14.72 -38.14
N ASP A 816 2.94 13.80 -37.44
CA ASP A 816 1.61 13.31 -37.81
C ASP A 816 0.60 13.34 -36.65
N GLY A 817 0.96 13.93 -35.50
CA GLY A 817 0.08 14.02 -34.33
C GLY A 817 0.36 12.94 -33.28
N GLY A 818 1.52 12.30 -33.34
CA GLY A 818 1.90 11.19 -32.47
C GLY A 818 1.56 9.82 -33.02
N GLU A 819 0.99 9.73 -34.24
CA GLU A 819 0.73 8.46 -34.94
C GLU A 819 2.02 7.66 -35.17
N HIS A 820 3.12 8.34 -35.53
CA HIS A 820 4.45 7.74 -35.64
C HIS A 820 5.52 8.61 -34.99
N TRP A 821 6.37 7.98 -34.19
CA TRP A 821 7.57 8.58 -33.60
C TRP A 821 8.82 8.02 -34.26
N ARG A 822 9.81 8.88 -34.49
CA ARG A 822 11.14 8.52 -35.01
C ARG A 822 12.22 9.06 -34.09
N GLU A 823 13.27 8.29 -33.90
CA GLU A 823 14.45 8.77 -33.19
C GLU A 823 15.05 9.99 -33.92
N SER A 824 15.37 11.02 -33.16
CA SER A 824 15.82 12.33 -33.62
C SER A 824 17.16 12.69 -32.98
N ASN A 825 18.06 11.72 -32.80
CA ASN A 825 19.32 11.84 -32.05
C ASN A 825 20.59 12.07 -32.89
N VAL A 826 20.42 12.35 -34.19
CA VAL A 826 21.54 12.55 -35.12
C VAL A 826 22.36 13.78 -34.69
N GLY A 827 23.69 13.69 -34.71
CA GLY A 827 24.57 14.82 -34.39
C GLY A 827 25.16 14.84 -32.98
N TRP A 828 24.67 13.94 -32.09
CA TRP A 828 25.16 13.58 -30.74
C TRP A 828 24.24 14.04 -29.59
N THR A 829 23.36 13.13 -29.15
CA THR A 829 22.47 13.29 -27.98
C THR A 829 22.29 11.96 -27.21
N ASN A 830 23.36 11.18 -27.04
CA ASN A 830 23.32 9.89 -26.32
C ASN A 830 23.32 10.06 -24.78
N ASP A 831 22.66 11.12 -24.32
CA ASP A 831 22.45 11.54 -22.95
C ASP A 831 20.95 11.74 -22.73
N GLY A 832 20.45 11.46 -21.53
CA GLY A 832 19.04 11.64 -21.23
C GLY A 832 18.61 13.11 -21.26
N VAL A 833 17.39 13.36 -21.73
CA VAL A 833 16.83 14.70 -21.96
C VAL A 833 15.83 15.05 -20.88
N PHE A 834 16.04 16.19 -20.22
CA PHE A 834 15.21 16.68 -19.11
C PHE A 834 14.26 17.81 -19.52
N CYS A 835 14.65 18.65 -20.50
CA CYS A 835 13.76 19.66 -21.07
C CYS A 835 13.99 19.87 -22.57
N LEU A 836 12.93 20.27 -23.26
CA LEU A 836 12.95 20.72 -24.66
C LEU A 836 12.32 22.12 -24.74
N ALA A 837 12.84 22.98 -25.62
CA ALA A 837 12.28 24.29 -25.88
C ALA A 837 12.47 24.71 -27.36
N PHE A 838 11.43 25.26 -27.98
CA PHE A 838 11.57 25.97 -29.26
C PHE A 838 12.18 27.35 -29.04
N HIS A 839 12.93 27.82 -30.04
CA HIS A 839 13.18 29.25 -30.19
C HIS A 839 11.83 29.98 -30.43
N PRO A 840 11.53 31.08 -29.71
CA PRO A 840 10.20 31.69 -29.71
C PRO A 840 9.78 32.33 -31.05
N GLU A 841 10.73 32.50 -31.99
CA GLU A 841 10.47 33.07 -33.32
C GLU A 841 10.62 32.05 -34.47
N ASP A 842 11.17 30.85 -34.22
CA ASP A 842 11.41 29.83 -35.26
C ASP A 842 11.42 28.41 -34.67
N THR A 843 10.38 27.62 -34.96
CA THR A 843 10.21 26.27 -34.42
C THR A 843 11.13 25.22 -35.07
N ASN A 844 11.88 25.58 -36.12
CA ASN A 844 12.97 24.75 -36.64
C ASN A 844 14.19 24.76 -35.71
N VAL A 845 14.33 25.80 -34.88
CA VAL A 845 15.40 25.88 -33.89
C VAL A 845 14.91 25.32 -32.56
N VAL A 846 15.48 24.19 -32.15
CA VAL A 846 15.07 23.45 -30.94
C VAL A 846 16.28 23.31 -30.02
N TYR A 847 16.08 23.56 -28.73
CA TYR A 847 17.09 23.35 -27.69
C TYR A 847 16.67 22.19 -26.78
N ALA A 848 17.64 21.39 -26.34
CA ALA A 848 17.48 20.28 -25.44
C ALA A 848 18.43 20.43 -24.25
N GLY A 849 17.88 20.42 -23.04
CA GLY A 849 18.65 20.29 -21.80
C GLY A 849 18.88 18.81 -21.48
N THR A 850 20.13 18.40 -21.34
CA THR A 850 20.54 16.99 -21.18
C THR A 850 21.36 16.78 -19.92
N TYR A 851 21.93 15.57 -19.75
CA TYR A 851 22.82 15.19 -18.64
C TYR A 851 24.15 15.98 -18.64
N ASN A 852 24.65 16.39 -19.82
CA ASN A 852 25.93 17.08 -19.99
C ASN A 852 25.76 18.48 -20.62
N GLY A 853 24.74 19.23 -20.22
CA GLY A 853 24.55 20.61 -20.69
C GLY A 853 23.45 20.77 -21.74
N ILE A 854 23.67 21.69 -22.69
CA ILE A 854 22.65 22.14 -23.64
C ILE A 854 23.04 21.75 -25.06
N ASN A 855 22.07 21.21 -25.80
CA ASN A 855 22.20 20.84 -27.20
C ASN A 855 21.20 21.63 -28.04
N ARG A 856 21.54 21.91 -29.29
CA ARG A 856 20.70 22.66 -30.23
C ARG A 856 20.57 21.94 -31.56
N SER A 857 19.39 21.99 -32.15
CA SER A 857 19.14 21.69 -33.57
C SER A 857 18.69 22.97 -34.29
N LEU A 858 19.10 23.11 -35.56
CA LEU A 858 18.71 24.21 -36.45
C LEU A 858 17.78 23.75 -37.59
N ASP A 859 17.44 22.45 -37.63
CA ASP A 859 16.74 21.76 -38.71
C ASP A 859 15.62 20.87 -38.17
N ALA A 860 14.94 21.34 -37.13
CA ALA A 860 13.78 20.71 -36.52
C ALA A 860 14.08 19.28 -36.02
N GLY A 861 15.21 19.10 -35.32
CA GLY A 861 15.68 17.83 -34.77
C GLY A 861 16.36 16.89 -35.78
N GLY A 862 16.63 17.34 -37.00
CA GLY A 862 17.32 16.55 -38.04
C GLY A 862 18.80 16.29 -37.73
N HIS A 863 19.46 17.25 -37.06
CA HIS A 863 20.81 17.18 -36.54
C HIS A 863 20.94 18.07 -35.29
N TRP A 864 21.66 17.59 -34.29
CA TRP A 864 21.96 18.29 -33.03
C TRP A 864 23.46 18.62 -32.91
N GLU A 865 23.77 19.65 -32.16
CA GLU A 865 25.13 20.04 -31.79
C GLU A 865 25.16 20.50 -30.32
N MET A 866 26.26 20.23 -29.62
CA MET A 866 26.50 20.75 -28.27
C MET A 866 26.60 22.28 -28.34
N TRP A 867 25.90 22.96 -27.45
CA TRP A 867 25.67 24.41 -27.50
C TRP A 867 25.67 25.00 -26.08
N ASP A 868 26.83 24.87 -25.44
CA ASP A 868 27.00 24.95 -23.99
C ASP A 868 28.37 25.53 -23.56
N GLU A 869 29.01 26.40 -24.35
CA GLU A 869 30.34 26.92 -23.98
C GLU A 869 30.27 27.70 -22.65
N GLY A 870 31.05 27.28 -21.65
CA GLY A 870 30.99 27.83 -20.29
C GLY A 870 30.03 27.09 -19.33
N TRP A 871 29.30 26.07 -19.79
CA TRP A 871 28.49 25.21 -18.94
C TRP A 871 29.36 24.28 -18.06
N PRO A 872 29.03 24.04 -16.78
CA PRO A 872 29.80 23.11 -15.94
C PRO A 872 29.52 21.64 -16.29
N PRO A 873 30.49 20.72 -16.16
CA PRO A 873 30.28 19.29 -16.39
C PRO A 873 29.38 18.65 -15.32
N GLU A 874 28.75 17.52 -15.66
CA GLU A 874 27.87 16.72 -14.76
C GLU A 874 26.66 17.51 -14.23
N GLN A 875 26.00 18.28 -15.11
CA GLN A 875 24.86 19.16 -14.80
C GLN A 875 23.61 18.79 -15.62
N TRP A 876 22.56 18.34 -14.95
CA TRP A 876 21.28 17.97 -15.57
C TRP A 876 20.45 19.23 -15.80
N VAL A 877 20.24 19.62 -17.05
CA VAL A 877 19.58 20.90 -17.38
C VAL A 877 18.06 20.74 -17.40
N PHE A 878 17.41 21.12 -16.30
CA PHE A 878 15.96 20.91 -16.09
C PHE A 878 15.06 21.97 -16.74
N ALA A 879 15.57 23.16 -17.03
CA ALA A 879 14.80 24.19 -17.69
C ALA A 879 15.67 25.11 -18.55
N ILE A 880 15.10 25.52 -19.68
CA ILE A 880 15.58 26.59 -20.56
C ILE A 880 14.42 27.58 -20.73
N ALA A 881 14.70 28.88 -20.62
CA ALA A 881 13.73 29.97 -20.78
C ALA A 881 14.35 31.08 -21.65
N PHE A 882 13.55 31.64 -22.55
CA PHE A 882 13.94 32.74 -23.42
C PHE A 882 13.46 34.09 -22.88
N ASP A 883 14.26 35.14 -23.08
CA ASP A 883 13.77 36.51 -22.93
C ASP A 883 12.73 36.80 -24.03
N PRO A 884 11.50 37.22 -23.67
CA PRO A 884 10.39 37.36 -24.61
C PRO A 884 10.53 38.56 -25.55
N ILE A 885 11.53 39.43 -25.34
CA ILE A 885 11.79 40.64 -26.15
C ILE A 885 13.10 40.49 -26.94
N THR A 886 14.03 39.62 -26.50
CA THR A 886 15.32 39.41 -27.17
C THR A 886 15.74 37.95 -27.04
N PRO A 887 15.27 37.05 -27.92
CA PRO A 887 15.49 35.60 -27.81
C PRO A 887 16.95 35.13 -27.83
N SER A 888 17.92 35.97 -28.21
CA SER A 888 19.34 35.66 -28.01
C SER A 888 19.74 35.65 -26.53
N ILE A 889 18.93 36.23 -25.65
CA ILE A 889 19.10 36.17 -24.20
C ILE A 889 18.30 34.98 -23.68
N MET A 890 19.01 34.04 -23.06
CA MET A 890 18.47 32.78 -22.57
C MET A 890 18.89 32.57 -21.12
N TYR A 891 18.06 31.87 -20.36
CA TYR A 891 18.32 31.48 -18.99
C TYR A 891 18.11 29.98 -18.86
N ALA A 892 18.93 29.30 -18.08
CA ALA A 892 18.78 27.87 -17.83
C ALA A 892 19.21 27.52 -16.42
N CYS A 893 18.66 26.44 -15.88
CA CYS A 893 18.99 25.97 -14.53
C CYS A 893 19.15 24.45 -14.47
N SER A 894 19.96 23.97 -13.52
CA SER A 894 20.34 22.57 -13.41
C SER A 894 20.29 21.99 -12.01
N LYS A 895 20.27 20.65 -11.99
CA LYS A 895 20.63 19.80 -10.87
C LYS A 895 22.07 19.30 -11.04
N ASN A 896 22.80 19.04 -9.95
CA ASN A 896 24.01 18.20 -10.04
C ASN A 896 23.68 16.74 -10.44
N GLY A 897 24.69 16.03 -10.93
CA GLY A 897 24.55 14.67 -11.44
C GLY A 897 24.29 13.55 -10.43
N GLU A 898 24.05 13.83 -9.14
CA GLU A 898 23.85 12.79 -8.13
C GLU A 898 22.38 12.49 -7.83
N ASN A 899 22.06 11.19 -7.86
CA ASN A 899 20.72 10.66 -7.55
C ASN A 899 20.27 10.88 -6.09
N MET A 900 21.15 11.31 -5.20
CA MET A 900 20.86 11.44 -3.76
C MET A 900 20.39 12.86 -3.38
N GLY A 901 20.76 13.90 -4.15
CA GLY A 901 20.30 15.28 -3.93
C GLY A 901 21.03 16.06 -2.82
N ASP A 902 22.08 15.46 -2.23
CA ASP A 902 22.87 16.06 -1.14
C ASP A 902 24.00 16.97 -1.64
N GLY A 903 24.36 16.86 -2.93
CA GLY A 903 25.52 17.52 -3.56
C GLY A 903 26.88 16.95 -3.12
N ARG A 904 27.84 16.84 -4.06
CA ARG A 904 29.24 16.65 -3.65
C ARG A 904 29.84 18.02 -3.35
N PRO A 905 30.75 18.15 -2.36
CA PRO A 905 31.51 19.39 -2.18
C PRO A 905 32.22 19.80 -3.48
N GLY A 906 31.78 20.89 -4.12
CA GLY A 906 32.26 21.38 -5.41
C GLY A 906 31.43 20.99 -6.64
N PHE A 907 30.34 20.24 -6.50
CA PHE A 907 29.41 19.88 -7.58
C PHE A 907 27.96 20.08 -7.12
N HIS A 908 27.37 21.18 -7.57
CA HIS A 908 26.04 21.65 -7.17
C HIS A 908 25.25 22.08 -8.41
N GLY A 909 23.93 22.27 -8.30
CA GLY A 909 23.16 22.87 -9.38
C GLY A 909 23.65 24.29 -9.71
N THR A 910 23.33 24.79 -10.90
CA THR A 910 23.64 26.18 -11.28
C THR A 910 22.47 26.87 -11.98
N VAL A 911 22.52 28.19 -12.00
CA VAL A 911 21.64 29.05 -12.80
C VAL A 911 22.53 29.87 -13.73
N MET A 912 22.27 29.80 -15.03
CA MET A 912 23.13 30.32 -16.07
C MET A 912 22.34 31.23 -17.02
N LYS A 913 23.04 32.21 -17.60
CA LYS A 913 22.54 33.19 -18.55
C LYS A 913 23.41 33.19 -19.82
N SER A 914 22.78 33.19 -20.98
CA SER A 914 23.42 33.44 -22.27
C SER A 914 22.87 34.74 -22.87
N ILE A 915 23.65 35.37 -23.75
CA ILE A 915 23.28 36.61 -24.45
C ILE A 915 23.39 36.50 -25.99
N ASP A 916 23.80 35.34 -26.50
CA ASP A 916 24.11 35.07 -27.90
C ASP A 916 23.43 33.80 -28.46
N GLY A 917 22.27 33.45 -27.91
CA GLY A 917 21.49 32.29 -28.34
C GLY A 917 22.07 30.97 -27.84
N GLY A 918 22.53 30.96 -26.58
CA GLY A 918 23.07 29.78 -25.92
C GLY A 918 24.49 29.41 -26.33
N ALA A 919 25.21 30.23 -27.10
CA ALA A 919 26.56 29.87 -27.54
C ALA A 919 27.54 29.91 -26.36
N HIS A 920 27.49 30.98 -25.56
CA HIS A 920 28.22 31.10 -24.30
C HIS A 920 27.27 31.29 -23.11
N TRP A 921 27.61 30.66 -21.98
CA TRP A 921 26.83 30.69 -20.74
C TRP A 921 27.67 31.21 -19.56
N PHE A 922 27.04 32.05 -18.74
CA PHE A 922 27.65 32.69 -17.56
C PHE A 922 26.80 32.43 -16.31
N PRO A 923 27.39 32.11 -15.15
CA PRO A 923 26.64 31.89 -13.92
C PRO A 923 26.02 33.18 -13.40
N ILE A 924 24.77 33.10 -12.94
CA ILE A 924 23.97 34.20 -12.38
C ILE A 924 23.41 33.81 -11.02
N THR A 925 24.32 33.59 -10.07
CA THR A 925 24.04 32.96 -8.77
C THR A 925 24.15 33.90 -7.55
N ASP A 926 24.32 35.21 -7.74
CA ASP A 926 24.38 36.14 -6.61
C ASP A 926 23.03 36.21 -5.88
N GLY A 927 23.07 36.10 -4.55
CA GLY A 927 21.87 35.97 -3.71
C GLY A 927 21.24 34.56 -3.64
N LEU A 928 21.74 33.57 -4.40
CA LEU A 928 21.32 32.17 -4.27
C LEU A 928 22.20 31.40 -3.28
N ASN A 929 21.61 30.51 -2.48
CA ASN A 929 22.35 29.39 -1.93
C ASN A 929 22.69 28.42 -3.07
N VAL A 930 23.98 28.29 -3.38
CA VAL A 930 24.47 27.41 -4.45
C VAL A 930 24.56 25.94 -4.04
N ASP A 931 24.52 25.62 -2.74
CA ASP A 931 24.53 24.25 -2.22
C ASP A 931 23.13 23.60 -2.29
N GLN A 932 22.43 23.76 -3.43
CA GLN A 932 21.10 23.18 -3.68
C GLN A 932 20.83 22.97 -5.18
N GLU A 933 19.70 22.34 -5.51
CA GLU A 933 19.26 22.11 -6.89
C GLU A 933 18.28 23.18 -7.43
N PHE A 934 18.32 23.43 -8.74
CA PHE A 934 17.47 24.41 -9.43
C PHE A 934 16.61 23.76 -10.51
N LEU A 935 15.29 23.90 -10.41
CA LEU A 935 14.34 22.99 -11.06
C LEU A 935 13.51 23.63 -12.17
N LYS A 936 13.22 24.93 -12.07
CA LYS A 936 12.48 25.67 -13.10
C LYS A 936 12.86 27.14 -13.06
N ILE A 937 13.10 27.74 -14.22
CA ILE A 937 13.26 29.19 -14.39
C ILE A 937 12.21 29.72 -15.38
N LEU A 938 11.66 30.90 -15.10
CA LEU A 938 10.72 31.63 -15.97
C LEU A 938 11.16 33.09 -16.09
N VAL A 939 10.91 33.70 -17.25
CA VAL A 939 11.01 35.15 -17.47
C VAL A 939 9.59 35.75 -17.42
N ASP A 940 9.40 36.91 -16.81
CA ASP A 940 8.11 37.60 -16.85
C ASP A 940 7.80 38.10 -18.28
N PRO A 941 6.61 37.81 -18.85
CA PRO A 941 6.28 38.13 -20.24
C PRO A 941 6.10 39.63 -20.51
N VAL A 942 6.01 40.47 -19.47
CA VAL A 942 5.79 41.92 -19.60
C VAL A 942 7.02 42.70 -19.12
N ASN A 943 7.69 42.25 -18.07
CA ASN A 943 8.90 42.89 -17.54
C ASN A 943 10.10 41.95 -17.60
N ARG A 944 10.85 41.99 -18.70
CA ARG A 944 12.06 41.18 -18.95
C ARG A 944 13.15 41.22 -17.87
N ASN A 945 13.13 42.20 -16.96
CA ASN A 945 14.04 42.26 -15.82
C ASN A 945 13.70 41.23 -14.73
N ILE A 946 12.43 40.77 -14.69
CA ILE A 946 11.92 39.90 -13.64
C ILE A 946 12.07 38.43 -14.06
N LEU A 947 12.73 37.66 -13.19
CA LEU A 947 12.92 36.22 -13.33
C LEU A 947 12.36 35.52 -12.09
N TYR A 948 11.71 34.38 -12.29
CA TYR A 948 11.21 33.52 -11.21
C TYR A 948 11.95 32.18 -11.27
N LEU A 949 12.43 31.70 -10.12
CA LEU A 949 13.25 30.50 -10.02
C LEU A 949 12.73 29.58 -8.91
N ALA A 950 12.58 28.30 -9.23
CA ALA A 950 12.26 27.24 -8.28
C ALA A 950 13.52 26.56 -7.77
N THR A 951 13.60 26.43 -6.46
CA THR A 951 14.76 25.87 -5.75
C THR A 951 14.34 24.68 -4.87
N GLN A 952 15.29 23.80 -4.59
CA GLN A 952 15.11 22.60 -3.76
C GLN A 952 14.71 22.92 -2.30
N GLY A 953 15.30 23.96 -1.69
CA GLY A 953 15.17 24.24 -0.25
C GLY A 953 14.82 25.68 0.13
N ASP A 954 15.11 26.66 -0.73
CA ASP A 954 14.79 28.08 -0.47
C ASP A 954 13.43 28.51 -1.02
N GLY A 955 12.62 27.58 -1.55
CA GLY A 955 11.31 27.86 -2.13
C GLY A 955 11.40 28.56 -3.49
N VAL A 956 10.68 29.67 -3.66
CA VAL A 956 10.66 30.46 -4.91
C VAL A 956 11.52 31.70 -4.74
N MET A 957 12.53 31.84 -5.59
CA MET A 957 13.39 33.02 -5.67
C MET A 957 12.92 33.93 -6.81
N ILE A 958 13.14 35.24 -6.65
CA ILE A 958 12.86 36.25 -7.67
C ILE A 958 14.10 37.11 -7.90
N SER A 959 14.41 37.39 -9.17
CA SER A 959 15.33 38.46 -9.58
C SER A 959 14.51 39.62 -10.14
N ARG A 960 14.98 40.85 -9.96
CA ARG A 960 14.33 42.07 -10.51
C ARG A 960 15.23 42.87 -11.46
N ASP A 961 16.39 42.31 -11.81
CA ASP A 961 17.50 43.00 -12.48
C ASP A 961 18.21 42.13 -13.54
N PHE A 962 17.51 41.20 -14.18
CA PHE A 962 18.05 40.22 -15.17
C PHE A 962 18.93 39.10 -14.59
N GLY A 963 18.70 38.71 -13.34
CA GLY A 963 19.45 37.65 -12.66
C GLY A 963 20.78 38.13 -12.10
N GLU A 964 21.02 39.44 -12.04
CA GLU A 964 22.25 39.97 -11.44
C GLU A 964 22.18 39.87 -9.89
N HIS A 965 20.99 39.85 -9.29
CA HIS A 965 20.75 39.51 -7.88
C HIS A 965 19.41 38.79 -7.65
N TRP A 966 19.42 37.75 -6.81
CA TRP A 966 18.22 36.98 -6.43
C TRP A 966 17.84 37.19 -4.95
N GLU A 967 16.54 37.25 -4.68
CA GLU A 967 15.99 37.33 -3.32
C GLU A 967 14.78 36.36 -3.12
N PRO A 968 14.52 35.87 -1.89
CA PRO A 968 13.38 34.98 -1.62
C PRO A 968 12.02 35.66 -1.84
N TRP A 969 11.04 34.93 -2.39
CA TRP A 969 9.70 35.44 -2.70
C TRP A 969 8.58 34.62 -2.04
N ASN A 970 8.82 34.23 -0.79
CA ASN A 970 8.10 33.16 -0.08
C ASN A 970 6.94 33.62 0.83
N ASP A 971 6.49 34.87 0.76
CA ASP A 971 5.40 35.37 1.63
C ASP A 971 4.14 34.49 1.54
N GLY A 972 3.72 33.94 2.69
CA GLY A 972 2.55 33.04 2.79
C GLY A 972 2.88 31.55 2.65
N LEU A 973 4.13 31.17 2.37
CA LEU A 973 4.57 29.78 2.31
C LEU A 973 5.00 29.28 3.69
N GLY A 974 4.09 28.54 4.33
CA GLY A 974 4.30 27.97 5.67
C GLY A 974 5.24 26.76 5.71
N ASN A 975 5.66 26.23 4.57
CA ASN A 975 6.63 25.15 4.47
C ASN A 975 7.55 25.35 3.26
N LEU A 976 8.84 25.58 3.53
CA LEU A 976 9.88 25.74 2.51
C LEU A 976 10.72 24.47 2.32
N ASN A 977 10.62 23.50 3.25
CA ASN A 977 11.57 22.41 3.38
C ASN A 977 10.82 21.06 3.47
N ALA A 978 10.71 20.35 2.34
CA ALA A 978 9.97 19.09 2.26
C ALA A 978 10.83 17.88 2.68
N GLY A 979 10.18 16.88 3.29
CA GLY A 979 10.87 15.80 4.00
C GLY A 979 11.62 14.75 3.17
N THR A 980 12.64 14.20 3.85
CA THR A 980 13.27 12.85 3.77
C THR A 980 13.96 12.35 2.50
N ASN A 981 13.66 12.83 1.28
CA ASN A 981 14.19 12.20 0.05
C ASN A 981 15.05 13.10 -0.86
N GLY A 982 15.55 14.25 -0.36
CA GLY A 982 16.59 15.06 -1.04
C GLY A 982 16.21 15.68 -2.40
N ASN A 983 14.98 15.55 -2.90
CA ASN A 983 14.66 15.86 -4.30
C ASN A 983 13.24 16.45 -4.47
N ASN A 984 12.85 17.43 -3.64
CA ASN A 984 11.51 18.03 -3.63
C ASN A 984 11.48 19.47 -3.09
N VAL A 985 11.19 20.48 -3.93
CA VAL A 985 10.15 21.54 -3.79
C VAL A 985 10.09 22.31 -5.14
N ALA A 986 8.91 22.78 -5.56
CA ALA A 986 8.71 23.72 -6.68
C ALA A 986 9.10 23.28 -8.12
N ASN A 987 9.14 21.98 -8.45
CA ASN A 987 9.39 21.48 -9.83
C ASN A 987 8.50 22.12 -10.92
N VAL A 988 7.35 22.70 -10.54
CA VAL A 988 6.39 23.36 -11.45
C VAL A 988 6.22 24.82 -11.05
N LEU A 989 6.69 25.72 -11.91
CA LEU A 989 6.30 27.13 -12.00
C LEU A 989 5.54 27.34 -13.32
N ALA A 990 4.44 28.09 -13.27
CA ALA A 990 3.70 28.52 -14.47
C ALA A 990 3.14 29.94 -14.28
N LEU A 991 3.14 30.75 -15.35
CA LEU A 991 2.48 32.06 -15.38
C LEU A 991 1.16 31.95 -16.15
N SER A 992 0.15 32.71 -15.73
CA SER A 992 -1.07 32.91 -16.51
C SER A 992 -0.77 33.63 -17.83
N ALA A 993 -1.63 33.47 -18.83
CA ALA A 993 -1.43 34.05 -20.17
C ALA A 993 -1.37 35.60 -20.19
N ASP A 994 -1.95 36.26 -19.18
CA ASP A 994 -1.83 37.71 -18.97
C ASP A 994 -0.59 38.12 -18.15
N GLY A 995 0.15 37.14 -17.61
CA GLY A 995 1.29 37.30 -16.71
C GLY A 995 0.94 37.89 -15.33
N ASN A 996 -0.34 38.05 -14.98
CA ASN A 996 -0.74 38.68 -13.72
C ASN A 996 -0.83 37.69 -12.54
N THR A 997 -0.75 36.39 -12.79
CA THR A 997 -0.78 35.35 -11.76
C THR A 997 0.32 34.32 -12.01
N ILE A 998 1.11 34.02 -10.99
CA ILE A 998 1.99 32.86 -10.98
C ILE A 998 1.35 31.72 -10.18
N TYR A 999 1.53 30.51 -10.67
CA TYR A 999 1.17 29.26 -10.02
C TYR A 999 2.43 28.46 -9.73
N PHE A 1000 2.48 27.83 -8.56
CA PHE A 1000 3.59 26.97 -8.19
C PHE A 1000 3.14 25.82 -7.30
N ALA A 1001 3.67 24.63 -7.56
CA ALA A 1001 3.28 23.41 -6.86
C ALA A 1001 4.36 22.98 -5.86
N THR A 1002 3.93 22.59 -4.66
CA THR A 1002 4.81 22.13 -3.57
C THR A 1002 4.44 20.71 -3.16
N LEU A 1003 5.42 19.81 -3.13
CA LEU A 1003 5.16 18.42 -2.76
C LEU A 1003 4.85 18.33 -1.25
N GLY A 1004 3.64 17.86 -0.92
CA GLY A 1004 3.15 17.82 0.46
C GLY A 1004 2.55 19.14 0.98
N SER A 1005 2.45 20.20 0.18
CA SER A 1005 1.81 21.46 0.61
C SER A 1005 0.92 22.13 -0.46
N GLY A 1006 0.68 21.45 -1.59
CA GLY A 1006 -0.36 21.82 -2.56
C GLY A 1006 0.08 22.81 -3.64
N VAL A 1007 -0.91 23.32 -4.39
CA VAL A 1007 -0.72 24.33 -5.43
C VAL A 1007 -1.03 25.71 -4.88
N TRP A 1008 -0.07 26.61 -5.00
CA TRP A 1008 -0.16 28.00 -4.58
C TRP A 1008 -0.39 28.89 -5.79
N ARG A 1009 -1.12 29.99 -5.59
CA ARG A 1009 -1.27 31.07 -6.56
C ARG A 1009 -0.83 32.38 -5.93
N ARG A 1010 -0.12 33.23 -6.67
CA ARG A 1010 0.20 34.59 -6.27
C ARG A 1010 -0.13 35.54 -7.42
N THR A 1011 -1.00 36.50 -7.15
CA THR A 1011 -1.22 37.62 -8.07
C THR A 1011 0.00 38.54 -7.99
N ILE A 1012 0.52 38.93 -9.14
CA ILE A 1012 1.65 39.84 -9.28
C ILE A 1012 1.05 41.25 -9.29
N ASP A 1013 1.32 42.02 -8.24
CA ASP A 1013 0.98 43.44 -8.17
C ASP A 1013 2.01 44.19 -9.04
N ARG A 1014 1.54 44.81 -10.15
CA ARG A 1014 2.37 45.33 -11.26
C ARG A 1014 2.41 46.86 -11.30
#